data_AF-A0A4R2FEQ8-F1
#
_entry.id   AF-A0A4R2FEQ8-F1
#
_cell.length_a   1.000
_cell.length_b   1.000
_cell.length_c   1.000
_cell.angle_alpha   90.00
_cell.angle_beta   90.00
_cell.angle_gamma   90.00
#
_symmetry.space_group_name_H-M   'P 1'
#
loop_
_entity.id
_entity.type
_entity.pdbx_description
1 polymer ?
#
loop_
_entity_poly.entity_id
_entity_poly.type
_entity_poly.pdbx_seq_one_letter_code
_entity_poly.pdbx_strand_id
1 'polypeptide(L)'
;MTIRIAIQHTTTYEFDRDVKVSPHILRLRPAPHSRTHIHGYSLKVTPEQHFINWQQDPFGNWQARLVFPEKTRKLQFAVEVIADMTVINPFDFFIEEYAETYPFNYEPVLQEELAPYLKTVEDCPELDAWMASIDGKDQAIVGFLVELNSRLAQDIGYGIRLEPGIQTCQETLTLKKGSCRDTAWLLVQILRRLGLAARFASGYLVQLVADVKALDGPSGTDHDFTDLHAWCEMYLPGAGWVGLDPTSGLLAGEGHIPLACTAEPISAAPITGYTDKCEVNFSYTNVVTRIHEDPRVTKPYSDDVWENIKALGRAVDQELQQGDVRLTMGGEPTFVSIDDMDSAQWNTEALGADKLRLAKDLLLRMKAKFGSNGLLHYGQGKWYPGEELPRWALGCFWRTDGEALWHDPQWLARVDKNYGFTETEARRFGNALCGELGLSAKYLQPAFEDTLYYLWLERNLPDAANPRKANLQDDLERRRLAKLLTHGLENPTGFVLPVMFDGYLWQSSLWPLRAEVITLIPGDSPMGFRLPLGSLPPMSEEELDAERDPFEPREPLATFDVSGDSPSIAAQQTGQTPQPPLRIVKPVVRTAICLEVRDGRLHLFLPPLNYLEHYVALISAIEAVASQQQLPVVIEGYEPPKDYRIQKFLITPDPGVIEVNIHPASSWDELVHNTETLYEQAYLSRLGTEKFMLDGRHTGTGGGNHVTLGGLTPADSPMLRRPDLLRSLVTYWQHHPGLSYLFSGMFIGPTSQAPRVDEGREESLYELEIAFANMPDGLVAQPWLIDRLMHNLLVDITGNTHRSEFCIDKLYAAGTASGRQGLLEFRGFEMPPHARMSLVQMLLLRCLVACFWKKPYNKPLIRWGTELHDRFMLPYYVWQDIKSVVDDLQRHGYPFKLEWLAPFEEFRFPHYGRQQLDDIQLELRWAIEPWHVLGEEVTHSGTARYVDSSVERLQVRLSGITDGRHILTCNGRRVPLSATGTKGEMIGAVRYRAWSPPSALHPTLGVDAPLVFDLIDSWNGMSIGGCTYYVSHPGGRNFASVPVNSNEAEARRVNRFQEQGFTQGPLIPPPEFNAIRHFYMNEQVPRPMAPPMEEISHEYPHTLDLRKKVY
;
A
#
# COMPACT_ATOMS: atom_id res chain seq x y z
N MET A 1 3.96 10.63 -12.82
CA MET A 1 4.95 9.78 -13.48
C MET A 1 4.51 9.66 -14.93
N THR A 2 5.44 9.56 -15.88
CA THR A 2 5.05 9.50 -17.30
C THR A 2 5.77 8.36 -18.01
N ILE A 3 5.01 7.56 -18.78
CA ILE A 3 5.59 6.62 -19.73
C ILE A 3 5.65 7.36 -21.07
N ARG A 4 6.85 7.56 -21.58
CA ARG A 4 7.03 8.08 -22.94
C ARG A 4 7.10 6.94 -23.92
N ILE A 5 6.27 7.03 -24.95
CA ILE A 5 6.21 6.03 -26.01
C ILE A 5 6.64 6.62 -27.35
N ALA A 6 7.09 5.74 -28.24
CA ALA A 6 7.19 5.99 -29.67
C ALA A 6 6.17 5.10 -30.40
N ILE A 7 5.28 5.71 -31.17
CA ILE A 7 4.37 5.05 -32.10
C ILE A 7 5.01 5.09 -33.48
N GLN A 8 5.19 3.95 -34.11
CA GLN A 8 5.67 3.82 -35.48
C GLN A 8 4.58 3.19 -36.34
N HIS A 9 4.02 3.99 -37.24
CA HIS A 9 2.98 3.58 -38.18
C HIS A 9 3.53 3.65 -39.60
N THR A 10 3.64 2.50 -40.25
CA THR A 10 3.99 2.41 -41.67
C THR A 10 2.83 1.84 -42.46
N THR A 11 2.48 2.48 -43.57
CA THR A 11 1.54 1.97 -44.57
C THR A 11 2.23 1.94 -45.93
N THR A 12 2.20 0.77 -46.59
CA THR A 12 2.87 0.54 -47.86
C THR A 12 1.87 0.00 -48.89
N TYR A 13 1.87 0.64 -50.05
CA TYR A 13 1.20 0.19 -51.26
C TYR A 13 2.27 -0.16 -52.29
N GLU A 14 2.35 -1.42 -52.68
CA GLU A 14 3.21 -1.88 -53.77
C GLU A 14 2.35 -2.19 -54.99
N PHE A 15 2.65 -1.51 -56.09
CA PHE A 15 1.92 -1.60 -57.34
C PHE A 15 2.61 -2.61 -58.27
N ASP A 16 1.81 -3.39 -58.98
CA ASP A 16 2.28 -4.33 -60.02
C ASP A 16 3.10 -3.63 -61.12
N ARG A 17 2.86 -2.34 -61.35
CA ARG A 17 3.50 -1.49 -62.37
C ARG A 17 3.68 -0.04 -61.92
N ASP A 18 4.38 0.77 -62.73
CA ASP A 18 4.47 2.22 -62.52
C ASP A 18 3.10 2.89 -62.76
N VAL A 19 2.53 3.46 -61.70
CA VAL A 19 1.23 4.13 -61.75
C VAL A 19 1.34 5.62 -61.48
N LYS A 20 0.44 6.40 -62.09
CA LYS A 20 0.25 7.79 -61.70
C LYS A 20 -0.50 7.83 -60.37
N VAL A 21 0.04 8.58 -59.41
CA VAL A 21 -0.58 8.81 -58.10
C VAL A 21 -1.19 10.21 -58.12
N SER A 22 -2.51 10.30 -57.96
CA SER A 22 -3.21 11.59 -57.87
C SER A 22 -2.89 12.29 -56.53
N PRO A 23 -3.25 13.57 -56.34
CA PRO A 23 -3.05 14.20 -55.04
C PRO A 23 -3.65 13.37 -53.90
N HIS A 24 -2.86 13.16 -52.85
CA HIS A 24 -3.27 12.44 -51.64
C HIS A 24 -3.43 13.40 -50.47
N ILE A 25 -4.33 13.07 -49.55
CA ILE A 25 -4.51 13.76 -48.28
C ILE A 25 -4.18 12.76 -47.17
N LEU A 26 -3.30 13.14 -46.25
CA LEU A 26 -2.94 12.38 -45.07
C LEU A 26 -3.38 13.12 -43.81
N ARG A 27 -4.03 12.38 -42.90
CA ARG A 27 -4.47 12.84 -41.57
C ARG A 27 -3.87 11.93 -40.50
N LEU A 28 -2.55 11.80 -40.53
CA LEU A 28 -1.78 10.95 -39.61
C LEU A 28 -0.96 11.77 -38.60
N ARG A 29 -1.24 13.06 -38.46
CA ARG A 29 -0.64 13.92 -37.44
C ARG A 29 -1.64 14.12 -36.30
N PRO A 30 -1.24 13.93 -35.02
CA PRO A 30 -2.10 14.21 -33.87
C PRO A 30 -2.75 15.58 -33.94
N ALA A 31 -4.05 15.63 -33.68
CA ALA A 31 -4.86 16.84 -33.77
C ALA A 31 -4.39 17.88 -32.72
N PRO A 32 -4.53 19.19 -33.01
CA PRO A 32 -4.10 20.25 -32.08
C PRO A 32 -4.74 20.17 -30.69
N HIS A 33 -5.93 19.58 -30.59
CA HIS A 33 -6.70 19.45 -29.35
C HIS A 33 -6.47 18.11 -28.62
N SER A 34 -5.47 17.33 -29.02
CA SER A 34 -5.10 16.11 -28.28
C SER A 34 -4.71 16.49 -26.85
N ARG A 35 -5.30 15.78 -25.87
CA ARG A 35 -4.97 15.95 -24.45
C ARG A 35 -3.62 15.30 -24.09
N THR A 36 -3.24 14.27 -24.85
CA THR A 36 -1.96 13.58 -24.73
C THR A 36 -0.85 14.48 -25.28
N HIS A 37 0.16 14.77 -24.46
CA HIS A 37 1.25 15.66 -24.87
C HIS A 37 2.14 14.99 -25.94
N ILE A 38 2.32 15.67 -27.08
CA ILE A 38 3.09 15.17 -28.23
C ILE A 38 4.44 15.89 -28.29
N HIS A 39 5.52 15.16 -28.01
CA HIS A 39 6.91 15.67 -28.06
C HIS A 39 7.45 15.76 -29.48
N GLY A 40 7.05 14.82 -30.34
CA GLY A 40 7.64 14.66 -31.65
C GLY A 40 6.67 14.07 -32.66
N TYR A 41 6.76 14.57 -33.89
CA TYR A 41 6.05 14.03 -35.05
C TYR A 41 7.00 14.02 -36.24
N SER A 42 7.06 12.89 -36.94
CA SER A 42 7.84 12.73 -38.17
C SER A 42 7.02 12.02 -39.24
N LEU A 43 7.12 12.49 -40.48
CA LEU A 43 6.50 11.87 -41.66
C LEU A 43 7.56 11.67 -42.74
N LYS A 44 7.78 10.42 -43.13
CA LYS A 44 8.57 10.03 -44.29
C LYS A 44 7.65 9.47 -45.38
N VAL A 45 7.81 9.99 -46.59
CA VAL A 45 7.01 9.61 -47.76
C VAL A 45 7.91 9.05 -48.84
N THR A 46 7.55 7.90 -49.40
CA THR A 46 8.16 7.32 -50.60
C THR A 46 7.13 7.31 -51.73
N PRO A 47 7.45 7.76 -52.95
CA PRO A 47 8.77 8.19 -53.44
C PRO A 47 9.24 9.53 -52.85
N GLU A 48 10.56 9.71 -52.74
CA GLU A 48 11.18 10.91 -52.14
C GLU A 48 10.86 12.19 -52.93
N GLN A 49 10.70 12.08 -54.26
CA GLN A 49 10.23 13.19 -55.09
C GLN A 49 8.72 13.37 -54.98
N HIS A 50 8.30 14.27 -54.10
CA HIS A 50 6.91 14.70 -53.95
C HIS A 50 6.83 16.15 -53.47
N PHE A 51 5.68 16.78 -53.65
CA PHE A 51 5.36 18.05 -53.01
C PHE A 51 4.46 17.79 -51.80
N ILE A 52 4.75 18.42 -50.67
CA ILE A 52 3.92 18.37 -49.46
C ILE A 52 3.45 19.79 -49.11
N ASN A 53 2.16 19.93 -48.81
CA ASN A 53 1.58 21.16 -48.27
C ASN A 53 0.76 20.84 -47.02
N TRP A 54 1.13 21.42 -45.88
CA TRP A 54 0.41 21.27 -44.62
C TRP A 54 -0.72 22.29 -44.52
N GLN A 55 -1.89 21.84 -44.10
CA GLN A 55 -3.11 22.63 -44.00
C GLN A 55 -3.88 22.23 -42.74
N GLN A 56 -4.82 23.09 -42.34
CA GLN A 56 -5.90 22.72 -41.44
C GLN A 56 -7.18 22.54 -42.26
N ASP A 57 -7.93 21.48 -41.96
CA ASP A 57 -9.27 21.29 -42.53
C ASP A 57 -10.31 22.21 -41.82
N PRO A 58 -11.55 22.32 -42.32
CA PRO A 58 -12.59 23.15 -41.69
C PRO A 58 -12.93 22.78 -40.24
N PHE A 59 -12.49 21.61 -39.76
CA PHE A 59 -12.72 21.10 -38.41
C PHE A 59 -11.49 21.32 -37.49
N GLY A 60 -10.42 21.94 -38.01
CA GLY A 60 -9.20 22.23 -37.27
C GLY A 60 -8.19 21.07 -37.21
N ASN A 61 -8.40 19.97 -37.95
CA ASN A 61 -7.46 18.85 -37.99
C ASN A 61 -6.28 19.16 -38.90
N TRP A 62 -5.10 18.64 -38.58
CA TRP A 62 -3.94 18.72 -39.47
C TRP A 62 -4.09 17.78 -40.66
N GLN A 63 -3.92 18.30 -41.88
CA GLN A 63 -3.85 17.49 -43.09
C GLN A 63 -2.62 17.83 -43.94
N ALA A 64 -1.94 16.80 -44.44
CA ALA A 64 -0.89 16.94 -45.44
C ALA A 64 -1.45 16.63 -46.82
N ARG A 65 -1.37 17.59 -47.74
CA ARG A 65 -1.70 17.39 -49.15
C ARG A 65 -0.44 17.07 -49.94
N LEU A 66 -0.35 15.85 -50.45
CA LEU A 66 0.78 15.34 -51.22
C LEU A 66 0.48 15.33 -52.72
N VAL A 67 1.45 15.72 -53.53
CA VAL A 67 1.37 15.64 -54.99
C VAL A 67 2.62 14.94 -55.52
N PHE A 68 2.42 13.90 -56.32
CA PHE A 68 3.48 13.08 -56.88
C PHE A 68 3.66 13.40 -58.37
N PRO A 69 4.79 13.99 -58.78
CA PRO A 69 5.02 14.36 -60.18
C PRO A 69 5.35 13.16 -61.07
N GLU A 70 6.03 12.15 -60.53
CA GLU A 70 6.48 10.98 -61.25
C GLU A 70 5.59 9.76 -60.99
N LYS A 71 5.61 8.79 -61.92
CA LYS A 71 4.99 7.49 -61.67
C LYS A 71 5.84 6.69 -60.69
N THR A 72 5.21 5.85 -59.89
CA THR A 72 5.91 5.00 -58.92
C THR A 72 5.32 3.61 -58.87
N ARG A 73 6.14 2.63 -58.48
CA ARG A 73 5.70 1.28 -58.10
C ARG A 73 5.46 1.13 -56.60
N LYS A 74 5.88 2.10 -55.79
CA LYS A 74 5.77 2.03 -54.33
C LYS A 74 5.33 3.37 -53.77
N LEU A 75 4.26 3.33 -52.99
CA LEU A 75 3.80 4.46 -52.17
C LEU A 75 3.88 4.03 -50.71
N GLN A 76 4.72 4.71 -49.92
CA GLN A 76 4.87 4.39 -48.50
C GLN A 76 4.76 5.66 -47.67
N PHE A 77 4.01 5.56 -46.58
CA PHE A 77 3.91 6.58 -45.55
C PHE A 77 4.38 5.98 -44.23
N ALA A 78 5.46 6.51 -43.69
CA ALA A 78 6.00 6.11 -42.39
C ALA A 78 5.92 7.30 -41.44
N VAL A 79 5.15 7.13 -40.37
CA VAL A 79 4.87 8.12 -39.34
C VAL A 79 5.49 7.66 -38.03
N GLU A 80 6.12 8.59 -37.33
CA GLU A 80 6.57 8.39 -35.95
C GLU A 80 5.98 9.48 -35.06
N VAL A 81 5.39 9.09 -33.93
CA VAL A 81 4.84 9.99 -32.91
C VAL A 81 5.48 9.67 -31.57
N ILE A 82 6.01 10.68 -30.89
CA ILE A 82 6.52 10.56 -29.51
C ILE A 82 5.52 11.25 -28.59
N ALA A 83 4.96 10.50 -27.64
CA ALA A 83 3.89 10.97 -26.76
C ALA A 83 4.07 10.48 -25.32
N ASP A 84 3.54 11.24 -24.36
CA ASP A 84 3.50 10.85 -22.95
C ASP A 84 2.15 10.21 -22.59
N MET A 85 2.17 9.00 -22.03
CA MET A 85 1.00 8.27 -21.51
C MET A 85 0.75 8.66 -20.06
N THR A 86 0.54 9.95 -19.80
CA THR A 86 0.11 10.44 -18.48
C THR A 86 -1.35 10.11 -18.28
N VAL A 87 -1.71 9.49 -17.17
CA VAL A 87 -3.11 9.08 -16.91
C VAL A 87 -4.05 10.29 -16.96
N ILE A 88 -5.11 10.16 -17.76
CA ILE A 88 -6.15 11.18 -17.90
C ILE A 88 -7.44 10.66 -17.30
N ASN A 89 -8.00 11.39 -16.33
CA ASN A 89 -9.36 11.10 -15.87
C ASN A 89 -10.37 11.50 -16.96
N PRO A 90 -11.11 10.55 -17.56
CA PRO A 90 -12.06 10.86 -18.61
C PRO A 90 -13.33 11.54 -18.09
N PHE A 91 -13.56 11.56 -16.77
CA PHE A 91 -14.71 12.19 -16.10
C PHE A 91 -14.37 13.54 -15.46
N ASP A 92 -13.22 14.11 -15.80
CA ASP A 92 -12.75 15.37 -15.23
C ASP A 92 -13.17 16.56 -16.08
N PHE A 93 -14.44 16.92 -15.96
CA PHE A 93 -15.07 18.06 -16.61
C PHE A 93 -16.29 18.53 -15.82
N PHE A 94 -16.78 19.73 -16.16
CA PHE A 94 -18.01 20.30 -15.60
C PHE A 94 -19.07 20.35 -16.68
N ILE A 95 -20.34 20.25 -16.28
CA ILE A 95 -21.48 20.34 -17.20
C ILE A 95 -22.31 21.56 -16.82
N GLU A 96 -22.88 22.24 -17.79
CA GLU A 96 -23.86 23.30 -17.52
C GLU A 96 -25.10 22.73 -16.82
N GLU A 97 -25.67 23.47 -15.87
CA GLU A 97 -26.79 23.01 -15.02
C GLU A 97 -27.98 22.47 -15.84
N TYR A 98 -28.29 23.08 -16.97
CA TYR A 98 -29.41 22.66 -17.83
C TYR A 98 -29.16 21.35 -18.58
N ALA A 99 -27.90 20.87 -18.64
CA ALA A 99 -27.47 19.69 -19.38
C ALA A 99 -27.01 18.54 -18.46
N GLU A 100 -27.11 18.69 -17.13
CA GLU A 100 -26.74 17.63 -16.17
C GLU A 100 -27.62 16.38 -16.29
N THR A 101 -28.86 16.53 -16.77
CA THR A 101 -29.82 15.44 -16.94
C THR A 101 -30.23 15.29 -18.40
N TYR A 102 -30.27 14.05 -18.88
CA TYR A 102 -30.92 13.71 -20.14
C TYR A 102 -32.44 13.54 -19.93
N PRO A 103 -33.31 14.07 -20.81
CA PRO A 103 -32.99 14.86 -22.01
C PRO A 103 -32.79 16.36 -21.72
N PHE A 104 -31.93 17.01 -22.52
CA PHE A 104 -31.76 18.47 -22.52
C PHE A 104 -31.78 19.02 -23.96
N ASN A 105 -31.95 20.34 -24.10
CA ASN A 105 -31.84 21.04 -25.38
C ASN A 105 -30.63 21.99 -25.37
N TYR A 106 -29.87 22.04 -26.46
CA TYR A 106 -28.82 23.04 -26.64
C TYR A 106 -29.43 24.45 -26.74
N GLU A 107 -28.69 25.45 -26.28
CA GLU A 107 -29.06 26.85 -26.52
C GLU A 107 -29.12 27.14 -28.04
N PRO A 108 -30.02 28.04 -28.51
CA PRO A 108 -30.28 28.21 -29.94
C PRO A 108 -29.03 28.54 -30.80
N VAL A 109 -28.13 29.39 -30.29
CA VAL A 109 -26.89 29.76 -31.00
C VAL A 109 -25.95 28.57 -31.09
N LEU A 110 -25.72 27.89 -29.96
CA LEU A 110 -24.88 26.69 -29.92
C LEU A 110 -25.45 25.56 -30.78
N GLN A 111 -26.77 25.42 -30.84
CA GLN A 111 -27.43 24.44 -31.69
C GLN A 111 -27.17 24.71 -33.18
N GLU A 112 -27.16 25.97 -33.61
CA GLU A 112 -26.82 26.36 -34.98
C GLU A 112 -25.36 26.04 -35.31
N GLU A 113 -24.43 26.33 -34.39
CA GLU A 113 -23.01 26.01 -34.53
C GLU A 113 -22.76 24.48 -34.58
N LEU A 114 -23.58 23.71 -33.85
CA LEU A 114 -23.50 22.25 -33.80
C LEU A 114 -24.31 21.55 -34.90
N ALA A 115 -24.99 22.29 -35.80
CA ALA A 115 -25.90 21.72 -36.78
C ALA A 115 -25.31 20.56 -37.63
N PRO A 116 -24.03 20.61 -38.11
CA PRO A 116 -23.44 19.49 -38.82
C PRO A 116 -23.33 18.21 -37.98
N TYR A 117 -23.19 18.34 -36.67
CA TYR A 117 -23.01 17.25 -35.72
C TYR A 117 -24.32 16.71 -35.14
N LEU A 118 -25.44 17.37 -35.44
CA LEU A 118 -26.80 16.93 -35.09
C LEU A 118 -27.52 16.24 -36.26
N LYS A 119 -26.96 16.32 -37.47
CA LYS A 119 -27.60 15.83 -38.69
C LYS A 119 -27.68 14.30 -38.71
N THR A 120 -28.89 13.77 -38.68
CA THR A 120 -29.16 12.34 -38.90
C THR A 120 -29.11 12.02 -40.40
N VAL A 121 -28.35 11.00 -40.79
CA VAL A 121 -28.16 10.61 -42.20
C VAL A 121 -28.58 9.18 -42.51
N GLU A 122 -28.76 8.33 -41.49
CA GLU A 122 -29.23 6.96 -41.63
C GLU A 122 -30.53 6.75 -40.85
N ASP A 123 -31.49 6.08 -41.51
CA ASP A 123 -32.79 5.74 -40.97
C ASP A 123 -33.15 4.30 -41.42
N CYS A 124 -33.35 3.41 -40.45
CA CYS A 124 -33.69 2.00 -40.71
C CYS A 124 -34.49 1.38 -39.56
N PRO A 125 -35.30 0.34 -39.83
CA PRO A 125 -36.14 -0.31 -38.82
C PRO A 125 -35.35 -0.92 -37.65
N GLU A 126 -34.13 -1.42 -37.89
CA GLU A 126 -33.27 -2.01 -36.87
C GLU A 126 -32.78 -0.95 -35.88
N LEU A 127 -32.42 0.24 -36.38
CA LEU A 127 -32.03 1.37 -35.55
C LEU A 127 -33.24 1.92 -34.78
N ASP A 128 -34.42 1.99 -35.39
CA ASP A 128 -35.66 2.34 -34.68
C ASP A 128 -35.97 1.38 -33.53
N ALA A 129 -35.84 0.07 -33.77
CA ALA A 129 -36.06 -0.95 -32.74
C ALA A 129 -35.05 -0.82 -31.60
N TRP A 130 -33.79 -0.54 -31.91
CA TRP A 130 -32.76 -0.30 -30.89
C TRP A 130 -33.07 0.97 -30.08
N MET A 131 -33.43 2.07 -30.77
CA MET A 131 -33.80 3.35 -30.13
C MET A 131 -35.04 3.24 -29.24
N ALA A 132 -36.04 2.43 -29.63
CA ALA A 132 -37.24 2.20 -28.82
C ALA A 132 -36.98 1.48 -27.50
N SER A 133 -35.81 0.85 -27.35
CA SER A 133 -35.40 0.15 -26.14
C SER A 133 -34.59 1.00 -25.15
N ILE A 134 -34.35 2.27 -25.46
CA ILE A 134 -33.65 3.21 -24.59
C ILE A 134 -34.66 3.83 -23.62
N ASP A 135 -34.35 3.85 -22.32
CA ASP A 135 -35.19 4.53 -21.33
C ASP A 135 -35.00 6.05 -21.45
N GLY A 136 -36.01 6.73 -22.00
CA GLY A 136 -36.00 8.19 -22.19
C GLY A 136 -36.37 8.99 -20.93
N LYS A 137 -36.33 8.37 -19.74
CA LYS A 137 -36.60 9.04 -18.47
C LYS A 137 -35.42 9.88 -18.00
N ASP A 138 -35.75 10.85 -17.15
CA ASP A 138 -34.79 11.75 -16.50
C ASP A 138 -33.71 10.96 -15.75
N GLN A 139 -32.47 11.11 -16.18
CA GLN A 139 -31.30 10.50 -15.56
C GLN A 139 -30.07 11.39 -15.77
N ALA A 140 -29.07 11.25 -14.89
CA ALA A 140 -27.82 11.99 -15.01
C ALA A 140 -27.12 11.66 -16.34
N ILE A 141 -26.75 12.69 -17.11
CA ILE A 141 -26.25 12.54 -18.49
C ILE A 141 -25.00 11.65 -18.57
N VAL A 142 -24.10 11.74 -17.60
CA VAL A 142 -22.88 10.93 -17.58
C VAL A 142 -23.22 9.44 -17.41
N GLY A 143 -24.13 9.12 -16.48
CA GLY A 143 -24.58 7.74 -16.27
C GLY A 143 -25.26 7.17 -17.52
N PHE A 144 -26.10 7.98 -18.17
CA PHE A 144 -26.76 7.63 -19.43
C PHE A 144 -25.78 7.29 -20.55
N LEU A 145 -24.75 8.12 -20.74
CA LEU A 145 -23.74 7.90 -21.78
C LEU A 145 -22.88 6.66 -21.49
N VAL A 146 -22.51 6.44 -20.23
CA VAL A 146 -21.79 5.23 -19.81
C VAL A 146 -22.63 3.97 -20.08
N GLU A 147 -23.93 4.00 -19.75
CA GLU A 147 -24.84 2.89 -20.01
C GLU A 147 -24.97 2.60 -21.51
N LEU A 148 -25.23 3.62 -22.34
CA LEU A 148 -25.34 3.46 -23.79
C LEU A 148 -24.06 2.90 -24.41
N ASN A 149 -22.91 3.43 -24.01
CA ASN A 149 -21.61 3.01 -24.52
C ASN A 149 -21.29 1.56 -24.13
N SER A 150 -21.50 1.20 -22.85
CA SER A 150 -21.32 -0.17 -22.35
C SER A 150 -22.27 -1.16 -23.01
N ARG A 151 -23.52 -0.75 -23.24
CA ARG A 151 -24.52 -1.58 -23.91
C ARG A 151 -24.13 -1.89 -25.35
N LEU A 152 -23.69 -0.91 -26.14
CA LEU A 152 -23.24 -1.18 -27.51
C LEU A 152 -22.06 -2.14 -27.57
N ALA A 153 -21.12 -2.03 -26.62
CA ALA A 153 -19.99 -2.95 -26.51
C ALA A 153 -20.43 -4.41 -26.21
N GLN A 154 -21.56 -4.58 -25.51
CA GLN A 154 -22.17 -5.89 -25.25
C GLN A 154 -23.01 -6.40 -26.43
N ASP A 155 -23.73 -5.50 -27.11
CA ASP A 155 -24.66 -5.83 -28.20
C ASP A 155 -23.94 -6.15 -29.52
N ILE A 156 -22.76 -5.54 -29.77
CA ILE A 156 -22.02 -5.63 -31.03
C ILE A 156 -20.67 -6.32 -30.84
N GLY A 157 -20.51 -7.52 -31.41
CA GLY A 157 -19.23 -8.24 -31.38
C GLY A 157 -18.14 -7.54 -32.20
N TYR A 158 -16.92 -7.48 -31.68
CA TYR A 158 -15.78 -6.90 -32.41
C TYR A 158 -15.24 -7.85 -33.49
N GLY A 159 -14.87 -7.30 -34.65
CA GLY A 159 -14.17 -8.02 -35.72
C GLY A 159 -13.30 -7.11 -36.59
N ILE A 160 -12.12 -7.58 -36.96
CA ILE A 160 -11.21 -6.89 -37.88
C ILE A 160 -11.76 -6.97 -39.31
N ARG A 161 -11.79 -5.84 -40.01
CA ARG A 161 -12.28 -5.72 -41.38
C ARG A 161 -11.26 -5.02 -42.28
N LEU A 162 -10.95 -5.66 -43.41
CA LEU A 162 -10.04 -5.11 -44.43
C LEU A 162 -10.80 -4.44 -45.59
N GLU A 163 -12.11 -4.62 -45.68
CA GLU A 163 -12.90 -3.99 -46.73
C GLU A 163 -12.90 -2.45 -46.56
N PRO A 164 -12.88 -1.68 -47.66
CA PRO A 164 -12.99 -0.23 -47.58
C PRO A 164 -14.41 0.21 -47.15
N GLY A 165 -14.50 1.38 -46.53
CA GLY A 165 -15.77 1.99 -46.11
C GLY A 165 -16.25 1.53 -44.73
N ILE A 166 -17.38 2.07 -44.31
CA ILE A 166 -18.02 1.81 -43.01
C ILE A 166 -19.34 1.09 -43.26
N GLN A 167 -19.65 0.09 -42.42
CA GLN A 167 -20.96 -0.55 -42.41
C GLN A 167 -22.04 0.46 -42.06
N THR A 168 -23.17 0.37 -42.75
CA THR A 168 -24.37 1.11 -42.35
C THR A 168 -24.83 0.66 -40.96
N CYS A 169 -25.61 1.51 -40.28
CA CYS A 169 -26.24 1.18 -39.01
C CYS A 169 -27.09 -0.09 -39.12
N GLN A 170 -27.81 -0.25 -40.24
CA GLN A 170 -28.59 -1.44 -40.54
C GLN A 170 -27.73 -2.71 -40.58
N GLU A 171 -26.62 -2.68 -41.33
CA GLU A 171 -25.70 -3.82 -41.44
C GLU A 171 -25.11 -4.18 -40.08
N THR A 172 -24.63 -3.18 -39.34
CA THR A 172 -23.99 -3.38 -38.02
C THR A 172 -24.96 -4.03 -37.03
N LEU A 173 -26.19 -3.51 -36.93
CA LEU A 173 -27.23 -4.04 -36.02
C LEU A 173 -27.77 -5.39 -36.46
N THR A 174 -27.84 -5.66 -37.77
CA THR A 174 -28.29 -6.95 -38.31
C THR A 174 -27.25 -8.04 -38.07
N LEU A 175 -25.97 -7.74 -38.33
CA LEU A 175 -24.86 -8.67 -38.14
C LEU A 175 -24.51 -8.85 -36.66
N LYS A 176 -24.85 -7.86 -35.82
CA LYS A 176 -24.38 -7.72 -34.42
C LYS A 176 -22.86 -7.88 -34.32
N LYS A 177 -22.16 -7.40 -35.34
CA LYS A 177 -20.71 -7.52 -35.47
C LYS A 177 -20.16 -6.43 -36.37
N GLY A 178 -19.10 -5.75 -35.92
CA GLY A 178 -18.48 -4.65 -36.66
C GLY A 178 -17.02 -4.43 -36.25
N SER A 179 -16.32 -3.60 -37.03
CA SER A 179 -15.01 -3.04 -36.65
C SER A 179 -15.19 -1.76 -35.83
N CYS A 180 -14.12 -1.22 -35.24
CA CYS A 180 -14.20 -0.01 -34.39
C CYS A 180 -14.88 1.18 -35.09
N ARG A 181 -14.58 1.40 -36.38
CA ARG A 181 -15.22 2.43 -37.20
C ARG A 181 -16.72 2.22 -37.44
N ASP A 182 -17.18 0.97 -37.45
CA ASP A 182 -18.59 0.64 -37.68
C ASP A 182 -19.39 0.94 -36.41
N THR A 183 -18.92 0.46 -35.26
CA THR A 183 -19.57 0.69 -33.97
C THR A 183 -19.51 2.16 -33.54
N ALA A 184 -18.39 2.86 -33.80
CA ALA A 184 -18.26 4.30 -33.54
C ALA A 184 -19.28 5.12 -34.35
N TRP A 185 -19.46 4.80 -35.63
CA TRP A 185 -20.43 5.49 -36.48
C TRP A 185 -21.88 5.19 -36.06
N LEU A 186 -22.18 3.96 -35.68
CA LEU A 186 -23.47 3.58 -35.11
C LEU A 186 -23.78 4.43 -33.86
N LEU A 187 -22.82 4.58 -32.94
CA LEU A 187 -23.01 5.42 -31.74
C LEU A 187 -23.22 6.90 -32.10
N VAL A 188 -22.47 7.46 -33.07
CA VAL A 188 -22.69 8.82 -33.57
C VAL A 188 -24.12 9.00 -34.05
N GLN A 189 -24.63 8.06 -34.85
CA GLN A 189 -26.00 8.13 -35.39
C GLN A 189 -27.08 7.97 -34.30
N ILE A 190 -26.85 7.12 -33.30
CA ILE A 190 -27.71 6.97 -32.11
C ILE A 190 -27.80 8.30 -31.34
N LEU A 191 -26.66 8.90 -31.00
CA LEU A 191 -26.63 10.15 -30.22
C LEU A 191 -27.31 11.29 -30.98
N ARG A 192 -27.08 11.41 -32.29
CA ARG A 192 -27.76 12.41 -33.14
C ARG A 192 -29.28 12.25 -33.14
N ARG A 193 -29.77 11.01 -33.12
CA ARG A 193 -31.21 10.72 -33.00
C ARG A 193 -31.79 11.04 -31.63
N LEU A 194 -30.97 11.01 -30.58
CA LEU A 194 -31.32 11.46 -29.23
C LEU A 194 -31.26 13.00 -29.09
N GLY A 195 -30.97 13.73 -30.17
CA GLY A 195 -30.83 15.18 -30.16
C GLY A 195 -29.48 15.66 -29.61
N LEU A 196 -28.51 14.76 -29.47
CA LEU A 196 -27.18 15.04 -28.91
C LEU A 196 -26.16 15.19 -30.04
N ALA A 197 -25.39 16.28 -30.02
CA ALA A 197 -24.39 16.55 -31.04
C ALA A 197 -23.21 15.59 -30.90
N ALA A 198 -22.92 14.83 -31.97
CA ALA A 198 -21.88 13.82 -31.98
C ALA A 198 -21.02 13.88 -33.25
N ARG A 199 -19.74 13.53 -33.12
CA ARG A 199 -18.77 13.51 -34.21
C ARG A 199 -17.96 12.21 -34.21
N PHE A 200 -17.45 11.86 -35.39
CA PHE A 200 -16.61 10.70 -35.61
C PHE A 200 -15.14 11.09 -35.41
N ALA A 201 -14.44 10.39 -34.51
CA ALA A 201 -13.03 10.57 -34.24
C ALA A 201 -12.23 9.39 -34.80
N SER A 202 -11.15 9.67 -35.52
CA SER A 202 -10.17 8.69 -35.99
C SER A 202 -8.80 9.05 -35.45
N GLY A 203 -8.10 8.05 -34.90
CA GLY A 203 -6.84 8.28 -34.23
C GLY A 203 -5.99 7.03 -34.01
N TYR A 204 -4.99 7.16 -33.15
CA TYR A 204 -4.29 6.01 -32.58
C TYR A 204 -4.98 5.60 -31.28
N LEU A 205 -5.14 4.30 -31.07
CA LEU A 205 -5.35 3.72 -29.75
C LEU A 205 -4.04 3.08 -29.30
N VAL A 206 -3.56 3.46 -28.13
CA VAL A 206 -2.44 2.79 -27.46
C VAL A 206 -2.98 2.10 -26.21
N GLN A 207 -2.66 0.83 -26.06
CA GLN A 207 -2.91 0.09 -24.83
C GLN A 207 -1.60 -0.56 -24.38
N LEU A 208 -1.17 -0.18 -23.19
CA LEU A 208 0.00 -0.72 -22.54
C LEU A 208 -0.40 -1.87 -21.62
N VAL A 209 0.47 -2.87 -21.49
CA VAL A 209 0.31 -3.94 -20.50
C VAL A 209 0.33 -3.32 -19.11
N ALA A 210 -0.70 -3.63 -18.32
CA ALA A 210 -0.76 -3.25 -16.91
C ALA A 210 0.37 -3.91 -16.12
N ASP A 211 0.98 -3.17 -15.20
CA ASP A 211 2.09 -3.69 -14.40
C ASP A 211 1.64 -4.82 -13.46
N VAL A 212 0.40 -4.75 -12.96
CA VAL A 212 -0.23 -5.74 -12.08
C VAL A 212 -1.51 -6.24 -12.72
N LYS A 213 -1.65 -7.56 -12.78
CA LYS A 213 -2.87 -8.20 -13.30
C LYS A 213 -4.00 -8.02 -12.31
N ALA A 214 -5.15 -7.52 -12.77
CA ALA A 214 -6.35 -7.39 -11.94
C ALA A 214 -6.83 -8.77 -11.44
N LEU A 215 -7.30 -8.83 -10.19
CA LEU A 215 -7.93 -10.04 -9.62
C LEU A 215 -9.30 -10.32 -10.24
N ASP A 216 -10.06 -9.26 -10.53
CA ASP A 216 -11.38 -9.33 -11.17
C ASP A 216 -11.40 -8.50 -12.46
N GLY A 217 -12.21 -8.91 -13.42
CA GLY A 217 -12.33 -8.25 -14.72
C GLY A 217 -11.22 -8.61 -15.72
N PRO A 218 -11.29 -8.10 -16.96
CA PRO A 218 -10.27 -8.35 -17.97
C PRO A 218 -8.96 -7.63 -17.60
N SER A 219 -7.83 -8.35 -17.58
CA SER A 219 -6.51 -7.81 -17.23
C SER A 219 -5.88 -6.89 -18.30
N GLY A 220 -6.67 -6.40 -19.26
CA GLY A 220 -6.18 -5.65 -20.42
C GLY A 220 -5.49 -6.53 -21.45
N THR A 221 -4.53 -5.95 -22.18
CA THR A 221 -3.76 -6.65 -23.22
C THR A 221 -2.55 -7.40 -22.64
N ASP A 222 -2.18 -8.52 -23.28
CA ASP A 222 -0.99 -9.32 -22.91
C ASP A 222 0.33 -8.72 -23.44
N HIS A 223 0.26 -7.77 -24.37
CA HIS A 223 1.41 -7.07 -24.94
C HIS A 223 1.07 -5.61 -25.23
N ASP A 224 2.08 -4.74 -25.22
CA ASP A 224 1.88 -3.34 -25.61
C ASP A 224 1.50 -3.33 -27.09
N PHE A 225 0.39 -2.67 -27.43
CA PHE A 225 -0.01 -2.53 -28.82
C PHE A 225 -0.53 -1.14 -29.12
N THR A 226 -0.46 -0.81 -30.40
CA THR A 226 -1.08 0.37 -30.96
C THR A 226 -1.70 0.03 -32.29
N ASP A 227 -2.86 0.62 -32.56
CA ASP A 227 -3.50 0.49 -33.85
C ASP A 227 -4.21 1.77 -34.26
N LEU A 228 -4.54 1.88 -35.54
CA LEU A 228 -5.51 2.89 -35.97
C LEU A 228 -6.88 2.51 -35.42
N HIS A 229 -7.52 3.47 -34.74
CA HIS A 229 -8.78 3.26 -34.06
C HIS A 229 -9.77 4.37 -34.39
N ALA A 230 -11.04 4.10 -34.13
CA ALA A 230 -12.12 5.06 -34.28
C ALA A 230 -13.07 4.98 -33.08
N TRP A 231 -13.56 6.15 -32.65
CA TRP A 231 -14.49 6.29 -31.54
C TRP A 231 -15.46 7.45 -31.81
N CYS A 232 -16.45 7.60 -30.93
CA CYS A 232 -17.43 8.67 -31.00
C CYS A 232 -17.05 9.79 -30.01
N GLU A 233 -17.24 11.05 -30.38
CA GLU A 233 -17.17 12.16 -29.43
C GLU A 233 -18.51 12.89 -29.37
N MET A 234 -19.02 13.14 -28.17
CA MET A 234 -20.25 13.89 -27.93
C MET A 234 -19.92 15.28 -27.38
N TYR A 235 -20.62 16.31 -27.86
CA TYR A 235 -20.52 17.64 -27.28
C TYR A 235 -21.47 17.80 -26.09
N LEU A 236 -20.90 18.00 -24.90
CA LEU A 236 -21.60 18.31 -23.67
C LEU A 236 -21.37 19.78 -23.30
N PRO A 237 -22.42 20.61 -23.13
CA PRO A 237 -22.27 21.99 -22.66
C PRO A 237 -21.48 22.04 -21.34
N GLY A 238 -20.48 22.93 -21.26
CA GLY A 238 -19.54 23.01 -20.14
C GLY A 238 -18.31 22.11 -20.30
N ALA A 239 -18.50 20.86 -20.73
CA ALA A 239 -17.42 19.86 -20.84
C ALA A 239 -16.71 19.88 -22.20
N GLY A 240 -17.39 20.32 -23.26
CA GLY A 240 -16.91 20.25 -24.63
C GLY A 240 -17.07 18.84 -25.24
N TRP A 241 -16.13 18.45 -26.11
CA TRP A 241 -16.15 17.14 -26.77
C TRP A 241 -15.61 16.04 -25.85
N VAL A 242 -16.48 15.09 -25.47
CA VAL A 242 -16.16 13.94 -24.61
C VAL A 242 -16.14 12.66 -25.44
N GLY A 243 -15.05 11.90 -25.38
CA GLY A 243 -14.86 10.67 -26.15
C GLY A 243 -15.48 9.43 -25.51
N LEU A 244 -16.16 8.64 -26.33
CA LEU A 244 -16.86 7.40 -26.03
C LEU A 244 -16.39 6.33 -27.01
N ASP A 245 -15.77 5.25 -26.50
CA ASP A 245 -15.34 4.11 -27.30
C ASP A 245 -16.34 2.94 -27.14
N PRO A 246 -17.28 2.78 -28.09
CA PRO A 246 -18.30 1.73 -28.00
C PRO A 246 -17.75 0.34 -28.34
N THR A 247 -16.47 0.22 -28.71
CA THR A 247 -15.81 -1.08 -28.90
C THR A 247 -15.42 -1.70 -27.55
N SER A 248 -14.96 -0.86 -26.63
CA SER A 248 -14.53 -1.27 -25.28
C SER A 248 -15.59 -1.01 -24.21
N GLY A 249 -16.57 -0.13 -24.49
CA GLY A 249 -17.54 0.34 -23.51
C GLY A 249 -16.97 1.39 -22.55
N LEU A 250 -15.76 1.87 -22.79
CA LEU A 250 -15.05 2.84 -21.95
C LEU A 250 -15.09 4.25 -22.56
N LEU A 251 -14.89 5.28 -21.73
CA LEU A 251 -14.61 6.63 -22.22
C LEU A 251 -13.16 6.71 -22.73
N ALA A 252 -12.91 7.65 -23.64
CA ALA A 252 -11.58 7.89 -24.20
C ALA A 252 -10.62 8.47 -23.15
N GLY A 253 -9.47 7.81 -22.96
CA GLY A 253 -8.41 8.21 -22.02
C GLY A 253 -7.13 8.65 -22.74
N GLU A 254 -5.99 8.58 -22.05
CA GLU A 254 -4.67 9.01 -22.56
C GLU A 254 -4.18 8.21 -23.78
N GLY A 255 -4.63 6.96 -23.90
CA GLY A 255 -4.33 6.09 -25.03
C GLY A 255 -5.07 6.45 -26.32
N HIS A 256 -6.10 7.29 -26.27
CA HIS A 256 -6.89 7.72 -27.43
C HIS A 256 -6.32 9.04 -27.99
N ILE A 257 -5.43 8.94 -28.97
CA ILE A 257 -4.77 10.11 -29.58
C ILE A 257 -5.52 10.49 -30.86
N PRO A 258 -6.38 11.53 -30.86
CA PRO A 258 -7.12 11.93 -32.05
C PRO A 258 -6.18 12.43 -33.15
N LEU A 259 -6.40 11.99 -34.39
CA LEU A 259 -5.73 12.50 -35.58
C LEU A 259 -6.68 13.41 -36.38
N ALA A 260 -7.94 12.97 -36.54
CA ALA A 260 -8.99 13.76 -37.18
C ALA A 260 -10.36 13.49 -36.54
N CYS A 261 -11.05 14.55 -36.15
CA CYS A 261 -12.43 14.50 -35.66
C CYS A 261 -13.34 15.31 -36.58
N THR A 262 -14.40 14.69 -37.11
CA THR A 262 -15.26 15.30 -38.13
C THR A 262 -16.71 14.85 -38.00
N ALA A 263 -17.65 15.61 -38.57
CA ALA A 263 -19.06 15.22 -38.57
C ALA A 263 -19.34 13.97 -39.42
N GLU A 264 -18.57 13.74 -40.48
CA GLU A 264 -18.80 12.65 -41.44
C GLU A 264 -17.53 11.78 -41.56
N PRO A 265 -17.61 10.45 -41.40
CA PRO A 265 -16.42 9.60 -41.28
C PRO A 265 -15.47 9.66 -42.47
N ILE A 266 -16.00 9.91 -43.68
CA ILE A 266 -15.20 10.03 -44.90
C ILE A 266 -14.19 11.19 -44.82
N SER A 267 -14.52 12.23 -44.05
CA SER A 267 -13.64 13.37 -43.83
C SER A 267 -12.54 13.07 -42.79
N ALA A 268 -12.72 12.05 -41.96
CA ALA A 268 -11.74 11.56 -40.99
C ALA A 268 -10.85 10.43 -41.54
N ALA A 269 -11.01 10.04 -42.81
CA ALA A 269 -10.20 8.98 -43.41
C ALA A 269 -8.69 9.30 -43.29
N PRO A 270 -7.87 8.38 -42.73
CA PRO A 270 -6.44 8.62 -42.48
C PRO A 270 -5.64 8.92 -43.75
N ILE A 271 -5.99 8.26 -44.86
CA ILE A 271 -5.39 8.46 -46.19
C ILE A 271 -6.53 8.53 -47.20
N THR A 272 -6.53 9.57 -48.04
CA THR A 272 -7.49 9.71 -49.15
C THR A 272 -6.74 10.05 -50.43
N GLY A 273 -7.00 9.34 -51.51
CA GLY A 273 -6.39 9.61 -52.81
C GLY A 273 -6.78 8.59 -53.87
N TYR A 274 -6.35 8.82 -55.11
CA TYR A 274 -6.62 7.95 -56.24
C TYR A 274 -5.31 7.57 -56.95
N THR A 275 -5.26 6.37 -57.48
CA THR A 275 -4.20 5.88 -58.36
C THR A 275 -4.79 5.45 -59.69
N ASP A 276 -3.94 5.28 -60.71
CA ASP A 276 -4.36 4.53 -61.91
C ASP A 276 -4.84 3.13 -61.50
N LYS A 277 -5.79 2.55 -62.24
CA LYS A 277 -6.25 1.17 -62.00
C LYS A 277 -5.05 0.21 -62.07
N CYS A 278 -4.76 -0.48 -60.98
CA CYS A 278 -3.63 -1.40 -60.82
C CYS A 278 -3.93 -2.49 -59.79
N GLU A 279 -3.09 -3.51 -59.75
CA GLU A 279 -3.08 -4.48 -58.65
C GLU A 279 -2.18 -3.93 -57.54
N VAL A 280 -2.66 -3.99 -56.29
CA VAL A 280 -1.97 -3.42 -55.13
C VAL A 280 -1.75 -4.50 -54.10
N ASN A 281 -0.49 -4.70 -53.70
CA ASN A 281 -0.17 -5.39 -52.47
C ASN A 281 -0.10 -4.37 -51.34
N PHE A 282 -0.99 -4.51 -50.36
CA PHE A 282 -1.12 -3.60 -49.23
C PHE A 282 -0.54 -4.24 -47.98
N SER A 283 0.33 -3.51 -47.28
CA SER A 283 0.83 -3.90 -45.97
C SER A 283 0.88 -2.68 -45.04
N TYR A 284 0.64 -2.94 -43.76
CA TYR A 284 0.78 -1.93 -42.72
C TYR A 284 1.46 -2.54 -41.49
N THR A 285 2.06 -1.68 -40.68
CA THR A 285 2.72 -2.06 -39.43
C THR A 285 2.55 -0.93 -38.43
N ASN A 286 2.04 -1.26 -37.26
CA ASN A 286 1.89 -0.36 -36.12
C ASN A 286 2.67 -0.96 -34.96
N VAL A 287 3.66 -0.22 -34.45
CA VAL A 287 4.49 -0.64 -33.32
C VAL A 287 4.47 0.48 -32.29
N VAL A 288 4.28 0.10 -31.02
CA VAL A 288 4.51 1.00 -29.90
C VAL A 288 5.74 0.51 -29.14
N THR A 289 6.58 1.43 -28.69
CA THR A 289 7.74 1.12 -27.87
C THR A 289 7.80 2.11 -26.72
N ARG A 290 7.94 1.61 -25.48
CA ARG A 290 8.26 2.43 -24.32
C ARG A 290 9.71 2.88 -24.45
N ILE A 291 9.95 4.19 -24.61
CA ILE A 291 11.29 4.75 -24.80
C ILE A 291 11.85 5.39 -23.53
N HIS A 292 10.98 5.77 -22.59
CA HIS A 292 11.35 6.23 -21.25
C HIS A 292 10.23 5.88 -20.27
N GLU A 293 10.60 5.37 -19.11
CA GLU A 293 9.69 5.10 -18.00
C GLU A 293 10.29 5.70 -16.74
N ASP A 294 9.55 6.61 -16.11
CA ASP A 294 9.88 7.02 -14.76
C ASP A 294 9.78 5.81 -13.80
N PRO A 295 10.60 5.72 -12.74
CA PRO A 295 10.47 4.67 -11.73
C PRO A 295 9.06 4.65 -11.14
N ARG A 296 8.39 3.50 -11.16
CA ARG A 296 7.00 3.33 -10.69
C ARG A 296 6.93 2.26 -9.60
N VAL A 297 6.11 2.49 -8.59
CA VAL A 297 5.95 1.56 -7.45
C VAL A 297 5.34 0.22 -7.84
N THR A 298 4.52 0.19 -8.88
CA THR A 298 3.85 -1.01 -9.42
C THR A 298 4.80 -1.93 -10.15
N LYS A 299 5.91 -1.40 -10.71
CA LYS A 299 6.96 -2.16 -11.40
C LYS A 299 8.32 -1.51 -11.13
N PRO A 300 8.88 -1.69 -9.91
CA PRO A 300 10.01 -0.88 -9.44
C PRO A 300 11.32 -1.17 -10.18
N TYR A 301 11.50 -2.38 -10.72
CA TYR A 301 12.75 -2.80 -11.36
C TYR A 301 12.48 -3.64 -12.61
N SER A 302 13.30 -3.43 -13.64
CA SER A 302 13.40 -4.37 -14.77
C SER A 302 13.98 -5.72 -14.31
N ASP A 303 13.79 -6.76 -15.12
CA ASP A 303 14.28 -8.10 -14.77
C ASP A 303 15.81 -8.16 -14.66
N ASP A 304 16.54 -7.46 -15.54
CA ASP A 304 18.01 -7.37 -15.47
C ASP A 304 18.49 -6.68 -14.18
N VAL A 305 17.82 -5.59 -13.77
CA VAL A 305 18.13 -4.90 -12.50
C VAL A 305 17.84 -5.82 -11.32
N TRP A 306 16.72 -6.56 -11.37
CA TRP A 306 16.35 -7.50 -10.32
C TRP A 306 17.33 -8.67 -10.18
N GLU A 307 17.84 -9.23 -11.27
CA GLU A 307 18.89 -10.26 -11.22
C GLU A 307 20.18 -9.74 -10.58
N ASN A 308 20.57 -8.50 -10.87
CA ASN A 308 21.73 -7.87 -10.23
C ASN A 308 21.54 -7.68 -8.71
N ILE A 309 20.35 -7.26 -8.28
CA ILE A 309 20.00 -7.15 -6.86
C ILE A 309 20.09 -8.52 -6.18
N LYS A 310 19.53 -9.57 -6.80
CA LYS A 310 19.62 -10.94 -6.26
C LYS A 310 21.06 -11.45 -6.19
N ALA A 311 21.88 -11.15 -7.20
CA ALA A 311 23.29 -11.52 -7.20
C ALA A 311 24.05 -10.85 -6.05
N LEU A 312 23.81 -9.57 -5.77
CA LEU A 312 24.42 -8.89 -4.62
C LEU A 312 23.97 -9.52 -3.30
N GLY A 313 22.67 -9.80 -3.14
CA GLY A 313 22.16 -10.45 -1.93
C GLY A 313 22.84 -11.78 -1.62
N ARG A 314 23.03 -12.64 -2.64
CA ARG A 314 23.78 -13.90 -2.50
C ARG A 314 25.25 -13.68 -2.16
N ALA A 315 25.89 -12.66 -2.74
CA ALA A 315 27.29 -12.35 -2.45
C ALA A 315 27.48 -11.86 -1.00
N VAL A 316 26.57 -11.01 -0.51
CA VAL A 316 26.57 -10.54 0.88
C VAL A 316 26.35 -11.71 1.84
N ASP A 317 25.44 -12.63 1.51
CA ASP A 317 25.21 -13.85 2.30
C ASP A 317 26.45 -14.71 2.47
N GLN A 318 27.22 -14.90 1.39
CA GLN A 318 28.49 -15.63 1.45
C GLN A 318 29.47 -14.95 2.41
N GLU A 319 29.55 -13.61 2.41
CA GLU A 319 30.40 -12.87 3.34
C GLU A 319 29.89 -12.97 4.79
N LEU A 320 28.58 -12.87 5.02
CA LEU A 320 27.98 -13.03 6.35
C LEU A 320 28.26 -14.43 6.94
N GLN A 321 28.23 -15.48 6.11
CA GLN A 321 28.59 -16.84 6.51
C GLN A 321 30.09 -16.96 6.81
N GLN A 322 30.95 -16.43 5.94
CA GLN A 322 32.42 -16.43 6.15
C GLN A 322 32.83 -15.64 7.41
N GLY A 323 32.10 -14.57 7.72
CA GLY A 323 32.31 -13.74 8.91
C GLY A 323 31.70 -14.26 10.20
N ASP A 324 31.04 -15.44 10.18
CA ASP A 324 30.30 -16.03 11.31
C ASP A 324 29.31 -15.03 11.95
N VAL A 325 28.59 -14.26 11.13
CA VAL A 325 27.63 -13.25 11.63
C VAL A 325 26.40 -13.92 12.24
N ARG A 326 25.91 -14.99 11.59
CA ARG A 326 24.68 -15.75 11.96
C ARG A 326 23.40 -14.90 11.93
N LEU A 327 23.34 -13.94 11.02
CA LEU A 327 22.21 -13.04 10.85
C LEU A 327 20.97 -13.78 10.33
N THR A 328 19.86 -13.62 11.03
CA THR A 328 18.51 -13.89 10.52
C THR A 328 17.74 -12.59 10.34
N MET A 329 16.80 -12.57 9.40
CA MET A 329 15.93 -11.42 9.15
C MET A 329 14.46 -11.84 9.05
N GLY A 330 13.61 -11.19 9.82
CA GLY A 330 12.16 -11.32 9.75
C GLY A 330 11.51 -9.96 9.52
N GLY A 331 10.19 -9.93 9.57
CA GLY A 331 9.45 -8.68 9.55
C GLY A 331 8.01 -8.80 10.01
N GLU A 332 7.40 -7.64 10.20
CA GLU A 332 5.99 -7.46 10.57
C GLU A 332 5.28 -6.60 9.50
N PRO A 333 5.21 -7.04 8.23
CA PRO A 333 4.48 -6.33 7.19
C PRO A 333 2.99 -6.24 7.51
N THR A 334 2.41 -5.11 7.11
CA THR A 334 1.00 -4.80 7.37
C THR A 334 0.22 -4.67 6.06
N PHE A 335 -1.06 -5.03 6.11
CA PHE A 335 -1.95 -5.14 4.96
C PHE A 335 -3.32 -4.54 5.25
N VAL A 336 -3.98 -4.04 4.21
CA VAL A 336 -5.36 -3.53 4.24
C VAL A 336 -6.21 -4.16 3.14
N SER A 337 -7.53 -4.09 3.25
CA SER A 337 -8.41 -4.56 2.17
C SER A 337 -8.22 -3.73 0.91
N ILE A 338 -8.21 -4.38 -0.25
CA ILE A 338 -8.24 -3.70 -1.55
C ILE A 338 -9.66 -3.29 -1.97
N ASP A 339 -10.69 -3.88 -1.37
CA ASP A 339 -12.09 -3.67 -1.73
C ASP A 339 -12.75 -2.54 -0.93
N ASP A 340 -12.28 -2.36 0.31
CA ASP A 340 -12.86 -1.45 1.28
C ASP A 340 -11.73 -0.84 2.11
N MET A 341 -11.27 0.35 1.71
CA MET A 341 -10.24 1.10 2.44
C MET A 341 -10.83 2.12 3.41
N ASP A 342 -12.14 2.40 3.32
CA ASP A 342 -12.79 3.54 3.99
C ASP A 342 -13.50 3.16 5.29
N SER A 343 -13.88 1.89 5.47
CA SER A 343 -14.59 1.50 6.69
C SER A 343 -13.74 1.63 7.96
N ALA A 344 -14.42 1.71 9.11
CA ALA A 344 -13.79 1.91 10.41
C ALA A 344 -12.75 0.83 10.73
N GLN A 345 -12.98 -0.43 10.37
CA GLN A 345 -12.02 -1.53 10.55
C GLN A 345 -10.68 -1.32 9.82
N TRP A 346 -10.63 -0.50 8.77
CA TRP A 346 -9.40 -0.22 8.01
C TRP A 346 -8.81 1.17 8.29
N ASN A 347 -9.45 1.96 9.15
CA ASN A 347 -8.97 3.30 9.52
C ASN A 347 -8.68 3.45 11.02
N THR A 348 -9.57 2.97 11.90
CA THR A 348 -9.52 3.25 13.35
C THR A 348 -9.72 2.02 14.22
N GLU A 349 -10.60 1.11 13.82
CA GLU A 349 -10.92 -0.08 14.61
C GLU A 349 -9.88 -1.18 14.40
N ALA A 350 -9.54 -1.87 15.49
CA ALA A 350 -8.67 -3.03 15.42
C ALA A 350 -9.40 -4.25 14.87
N LEU A 351 -10.64 -4.49 15.29
CA LEU A 351 -11.42 -5.67 14.93
C LEU A 351 -12.43 -5.38 13.83
N GLY A 352 -12.84 -6.41 13.10
CA GLY A 352 -13.86 -6.31 12.06
C GLY A 352 -14.18 -7.69 11.48
N ALA A 353 -15.44 -7.92 11.13
CA ALA A 353 -15.88 -9.22 10.61
C ALA A 353 -15.22 -9.55 9.27
N ASP A 354 -15.09 -8.55 8.39
CA ASP A 354 -14.44 -8.70 7.10
C ASP A 354 -12.93 -8.85 7.26
N LYS A 355 -12.31 -8.03 8.13
CA LYS A 355 -10.89 -8.16 8.50
C LYS A 355 -10.55 -9.59 8.97
N LEU A 356 -11.35 -10.18 9.86
CA LEU A 356 -11.15 -11.55 10.34
C LEU A 356 -11.33 -12.59 9.22
N ARG A 357 -12.28 -12.37 8.30
CA ARG A 357 -12.49 -13.25 7.14
C ARG A 357 -11.27 -13.25 6.21
N LEU A 358 -10.75 -12.08 5.86
CA LEU A 358 -9.56 -11.94 5.01
C LEU A 358 -8.32 -12.55 5.69
N ALA A 359 -8.14 -12.31 7.00
CA ALA A 359 -7.04 -12.88 7.77
C ALA A 359 -7.06 -14.42 7.81
N LYS A 360 -8.26 -15.02 7.90
CA LYS A 360 -8.43 -16.48 7.86
C LYS A 360 -8.12 -17.07 6.48
N ASP A 361 -8.51 -16.39 5.40
CA ASP A 361 -8.14 -16.82 4.04
C ASP A 361 -6.62 -16.78 3.86
N LEU A 362 -5.98 -15.69 4.29
CA LEU A 362 -4.52 -15.54 4.25
C LEU A 362 -3.82 -16.62 5.08
N LEU A 363 -4.30 -16.93 6.29
CA LEU A 363 -3.77 -18.00 7.15
C LEU A 363 -3.71 -19.34 6.42
N LEU A 364 -4.80 -19.73 5.75
CA LEU A 364 -4.89 -21.02 5.06
C LEU A 364 -3.98 -21.07 3.82
N ARG A 365 -3.91 -19.97 3.05
CA ARG A 365 -3.00 -19.86 1.90
C ARG A 365 -1.54 -19.90 2.31
N MET A 366 -1.16 -19.14 3.34
CA MET A 366 0.20 -19.14 3.87
C MET A 366 0.58 -20.50 4.46
N LYS A 367 -0.33 -21.17 5.18
CA LYS A 367 -0.11 -22.53 5.67
C LYS A 367 0.24 -23.47 4.51
N ALA A 368 -0.49 -23.40 3.40
CA ALA A 368 -0.23 -24.25 2.24
C ALA A 368 1.14 -24.02 1.59
N LYS A 369 1.72 -22.82 1.75
CA LYS A 369 3.04 -22.46 1.19
C LYS A 369 4.21 -22.75 2.13
N PHE A 370 4.08 -22.43 3.42
CA PHE A 370 5.19 -22.51 4.38
C PHE A 370 5.12 -23.71 5.32
N GLY A 371 3.92 -24.13 5.72
CA GLY A 371 3.70 -25.08 6.81
C GLY A 371 2.65 -26.13 6.48
N SER A 372 2.85 -26.89 5.39
CA SER A 372 1.89 -27.92 4.95
C SER A 372 1.53 -28.90 6.07
N ASN A 373 2.52 -29.26 6.90
CA ASN A 373 2.39 -30.14 8.07
C ASN A 373 2.31 -29.36 9.42
N GLY A 374 2.03 -28.05 9.34
CA GLY A 374 1.93 -27.17 10.49
C GLY A 374 0.58 -27.24 11.21
N LEU A 375 0.61 -26.95 12.51
CA LEU A 375 -0.53 -26.82 13.40
C LEU A 375 -1.17 -25.43 13.22
N LEU A 376 -2.49 -25.38 13.04
CA LEU A 376 -3.25 -24.14 13.11
C LEU A 376 -3.64 -23.85 14.57
N HIS A 377 -3.44 -22.62 15.01
CA HIS A 377 -3.76 -22.16 16.35
C HIS A 377 -4.57 -20.85 16.30
N TYR A 378 -5.67 -20.80 17.04
CA TYR A 378 -6.58 -19.65 17.10
C TYR A 378 -6.53 -19.02 18.49
N GLY A 379 -5.55 -18.14 18.70
CA GLY A 379 -5.26 -17.52 20.01
C GLY A 379 -5.91 -16.16 20.22
N GLN A 380 -5.61 -15.59 21.39
CA GLN A 380 -5.88 -14.20 21.74
C GLN A 380 -4.57 -13.39 21.63
N GLY A 381 -4.65 -12.23 20.99
CA GLY A 381 -3.60 -11.23 20.88
C GLY A 381 -3.63 -10.23 22.04
N LYS A 382 -3.08 -9.04 21.80
CA LYS A 382 -3.02 -7.96 22.80
C LYS A 382 -4.43 -7.49 23.20
N TRP A 383 -4.57 -7.08 24.46
CA TRP A 383 -5.78 -6.47 25.00
C TRP A 383 -5.47 -5.05 25.47
N TYR A 384 -6.14 -4.06 24.88
CA TYR A 384 -5.93 -2.66 25.23
C TYR A 384 -7.04 -2.13 26.15
N PRO A 385 -6.73 -1.18 27.05
CA PRO A 385 -7.74 -0.56 27.90
C PRO A 385 -8.89 0.04 27.07
N GLY A 386 -10.13 -0.28 27.43
CA GLY A 386 -11.34 0.19 26.73
C GLY A 386 -11.88 -0.76 25.66
N GLU A 387 -11.14 -1.81 25.27
CA GLU A 387 -11.66 -2.87 24.40
C GLU A 387 -12.43 -3.92 25.23
N GLU A 388 -13.62 -4.35 24.77
CA GLU A 388 -14.43 -5.35 25.49
C GLU A 388 -13.78 -6.73 25.51
N LEU A 389 -13.03 -7.09 24.46
CA LEU A 389 -12.35 -8.37 24.32
C LEU A 389 -10.91 -8.21 23.84
N PRO A 390 -10.00 -9.12 24.22
CA PRO A 390 -8.70 -9.22 23.59
C PRO A 390 -8.85 -9.47 22.10
N ARG A 391 -7.90 -8.95 21.33
CA ARG A 391 -7.86 -9.14 19.88
C ARG A 391 -7.63 -10.62 19.54
N TRP A 392 -7.92 -11.04 18.31
CA TRP A 392 -7.60 -12.40 17.85
C TRP A 392 -6.14 -12.50 17.40
N ALA A 393 -5.56 -13.70 17.44
CA ALA A 393 -4.24 -14.00 16.88
C ALA A 393 -4.29 -15.35 16.16
N LEU A 394 -4.04 -15.35 14.85
CA LEU A 394 -4.11 -16.55 14.02
C LEU A 394 -2.70 -17.04 13.72
N GLY A 395 -2.36 -18.25 14.14
CA GLY A 395 -1.00 -18.77 14.03
C GLY A 395 -0.91 -20.08 13.26
N CYS A 396 0.22 -20.26 12.58
CA CYS A 396 0.64 -21.55 12.07
C CYS A 396 2.03 -21.88 12.62
N PHE A 397 2.19 -23.10 13.15
CA PHE A 397 3.42 -23.56 13.79
C PHE A 397 3.90 -24.87 13.16
N TRP A 398 5.16 -24.97 12.77
CA TRP A 398 5.73 -26.18 12.17
C TRP A 398 7.14 -26.45 12.66
N ARG A 399 7.56 -27.71 12.56
CA ARG A 399 8.90 -28.14 13.01
C ARG A 399 9.94 -27.85 11.94
N THR A 400 11.11 -27.43 12.39
CA THR A 400 12.27 -27.14 11.53
C THR A 400 12.96 -28.39 10.98
N ASP A 401 12.71 -29.56 11.58
CA ASP A 401 13.21 -30.86 11.12
C ASP A 401 12.35 -31.49 10.00
N GLY A 402 11.26 -30.82 9.58
CA GLY A 402 10.36 -31.28 8.53
C GLY A 402 9.30 -32.28 8.97
N GLU A 403 9.37 -32.76 10.21
CA GLU A 403 8.36 -33.64 10.80
C GLU A 403 7.06 -32.88 11.04
N ALA A 404 5.93 -33.60 11.00
CA ALA A 404 4.63 -32.98 11.18
C ALA A 404 4.41 -32.60 12.65
N LEU A 405 3.92 -31.38 12.89
CA LEU A 405 3.29 -31.05 14.18
C LEU A 405 1.83 -31.50 14.19
N TRP A 406 1.22 -31.59 13.01
CA TRP A 406 -0.10 -32.18 12.77
C TRP A 406 -0.10 -32.87 11.40
N HIS A 407 -0.40 -34.17 11.38
CA HIS A 407 -0.26 -35.03 10.19
C HIS A 407 -1.45 -34.96 9.24
N ASP A 408 -2.68 -34.97 9.77
CA ASP A 408 -3.89 -35.09 8.97
C ASP A 408 -4.80 -33.85 9.11
N PRO A 409 -4.75 -32.93 8.12
CA PRO A 409 -5.49 -31.66 8.18
C PRO A 409 -7.00 -31.80 8.32
N GLN A 410 -7.60 -32.96 8.02
CA GLN A 410 -9.06 -33.13 8.13
C GLN A 410 -9.55 -33.07 9.59
N TRP A 411 -8.65 -33.34 10.55
CA TRP A 411 -8.93 -33.29 11.99
C TRP A 411 -8.67 -31.91 12.61
N LEU A 412 -8.14 -30.96 11.85
CA LEU A 412 -8.18 -29.54 12.23
C LEU A 412 -9.51 -28.94 11.76
N ALA A 413 -10.35 -28.56 12.71
CA ALA A 413 -11.66 -28.02 12.40
C ALA A 413 -11.56 -26.67 11.69
N ARG A 414 -12.41 -26.50 10.67
CA ARG A 414 -12.62 -25.22 10.00
C ARG A 414 -13.49 -24.30 10.84
N VAL A 415 -12.98 -23.10 11.14
CA VAL A 415 -13.68 -22.08 11.94
C VAL A 415 -14.80 -21.35 11.21
N ASP A 416 -15.14 -21.76 9.99
CA ASP A 416 -16.31 -21.28 9.23
C ASP A 416 -17.33 -22.41 8.97
N LYS A 417 -17.05 -23.62 9.46
CA LYS A 417 -17.94 -24.78 9.37
C LYS A 417 -18.51 -25.12 10.75
N ASN A 418 -19.83 -25.31 10.82
CA ASN A 418 -20.50 -25.86 11.99
C ASN A 418 -20.56 -27.40 11.84
N TYR A 419 -20.03 -28.14 12.83
CA TYR A 419 -19.99 -29.60 12.82
C TYR A 419 -21.13 -30.24 13.62
N GLY A 420 -21.97 -29.44 14.26
CA GLY A 420 -23.12 -29.90 15.06
C GLY A 420 -22.75 -30.55 16.38
N PHE A 421 -21.52 -30.32 16.88
CA PHE A 421 -21.07 -30.89 18.15
C PHE A 421 -21.78 -30.28 19.36
N THR A 422 -21.85 -31.05 20.43
CA THR A 422 -22.44 -30.70 21.73
C THR A 422 -21.49 -31.10 22.87
N GLU A 423 -21.86 -30.81 24.11
CA GLU A 423 -21.13 -31.24 25.31
C GLU A 423 -20.92 -32.76 25.38
N THR A 424 -21.74 -33.56 24.68
CA THR A 424 -21.58 -35.01 24.57
C THR A 424 -20.29 -35.38 23.84
N GLU A 425 -20.01 -34.74 22.71
CA GLU A 425 -18.77 -34.94 21.94
C GLU A 425 -17.56 -34.45 22.73
N ALA A 426 -17.65 -33.32 23.44
CA ALA A 426 -16.58 -32.82 24.29
C ALA A 426 -16.22 -33.81 25.41
N ARG A 427 -17.23 -34.38 26.08
CA ARG A 427 -17.02 -35.41 27.11
C ARG A 427 -16.41 -36.68 26.53
N ARG A 428 -16.88 -37.12 25.36
CA ARG A 428 -16.34 -38.29 24.66
C ARG A 428 -14.86 -38.10 24.33
N PHE A 429 -14.51 -36.95 23.77
CA PHE A 429 -13.14 -36.57 23.46
C PHE A 429 -12.26 -36.54 24.72
N GLY A 430 -12.70 -35.85 25.78
CA GLY A 430 -11.94 -35.73 27.02
C GLY A 430 -11.68 -37.07 27.72
N ASN A 431 -12.65 -38.00 27.67
CA ASN A 431 -12.47 -39.34 28.22
C ASN A 431 -11.45 -40.17 27.41
N ALA A 432 -11.49 -40.07 26.07
CA ALA A 432 -10.52 -40.73 25.21
C ALA A 432 -9.11 -40.13 25.42
N LEU A 433 -9.00 -38.81 25.57
CA LEU A 433 -7.74 -38.12 25.89
C LEU A 433 -7.17 -38.54 27.24
N CYS A 434 -8.01 -38.74 28.26
CA CYS A 434 -7.55 -39.33 29.53
C CYS A 434 -6.91 -40.70 29.30
N GLY A 435 -7.53 -41.55 28.49
CA GLY A 435 -7.01 -42.88 28.13
C GLY A 435 -5.65 -42.81 27.43
N GLU A 436 -5.51 -41.93 26.44
CA GLU A 436 -4.27 -41.75 25.67
C GLU A 436 -3.11 -41.23 26.53
N LEU A 437 -3.40 -40.31 27.45
CA LEU A 437 -2.41 -39.74 28.39
C LEU A 437 -2.12 -40.65 29.61
N GLY A 438 -2.79 -41.79 29.75
CA GLY A 438 -2.63 -42.68 30.91
C GLY A 438 -3.25 -42.13 32.21
N LEU A 439 -4.20 -41.21 32.10
CA LEU A 439 -4.89 -40.54 33.22
C LEU A 439 -6.24 -41.21 33.52
N SER A 440 -6.65 -41.19 34.79
CA SER A 440 -7.99 -41.67 35.16
C SER A 440 -9.07 -40.69 34.69
N ALA A 441 -10.12 -41.19 34.04
CA ALA A 441 -11.26 -40.39 33.57
C ALA A 441 -11.95 -39.57 34.68
N LYS A 442 -11.77 -39.93 35.96
CA LYS A 442 -12.26 -39.15 37.10
C LYS A 442 -11.69 -37.72 37.18
N TYR A 443 -10.54 -37.47 36.55
CA TYR A 443 -9.90 -36.16 36.56
C TYR A 443 -10.50 -35.16 35.55
N LEU A 444 -11.30 -35.65 34.60
CA LEU A 444 -12.07 -34.82 33.68
C LEU A 444 -13.30 -34.26 34.41
N GLN A 445 -13.21 -33.00 34.85
CA GLN A 445 -14.22 -32.37 35.68
C GLN A 445 -15.09 -31.41 34.85
N PRO A 446 -16.43 -31.46 34.97
CA PRO A 446 -17.29 -30.49 34.31
C PRO A 446 -17.14 -29.10 34.93
N ALA A 447 -17.17 -28.06 34.10
CA ALA A 447 -17.17 -26.67 34.52
C ALA A 447 -18.46 -25.97 34.06
N PHE A 448 -18.96 -25.06 34.91
CA PHE A 448 -20.25 -24.40 34.75
C PHE A 448 -20.08 -22.88 34.80
N GLU A 449 -20.97 -22.16 34.14
CA GLU A 449 -21.11 -20.71 34.32
C GLU A 449 -21.59 -20.35 35.74
N ASP A 450 -21.21 -19.17 36.23
CA ASP A 450 -21.67 -18.66 37.53
C ASP A 450 -23.16 -18.31 37.51
N THR A 451 -23.98 -19.25 37.96
CA THR A 451 -25.45 -19.11 38.00
C THR A 451 -25.89 -17.90 38.81
N LEU A 452 -25.22 -17.59 39.94
CA LEU A 452 -25.63 -16.48 40.81
C LEU A 452 -25.37 -15.13 40.14
N TYR A 453 -24.23 -15.00 39.48
CA TYR A 453 -23.88 -13.81 38.72
C TYR A 453 -24.88 -13.53 37.59
N TYR A 454 -25.19 -14.53 36.75
CA TYR A 454 -26.11 -14.32 35.63
C TYR A 454 -27.58 -14.14 36.06
N LEU A 455 -28.01 -14.74 37.17
CA LEU A 455 -29.33 -14.46 37.77
C LEU A 455 -29.41 -13.03 38.33
N TRP A 456 -28.33 -12.52 38.91
CA TRP A 456 -28.24 -11.12 39.32
C TRP A 456 -28.30 -10.19 38.11
N LEU A 457 -27.61 -10.53 37.01
CA LEU A 457 -27.63 -9.76 35.77
C LEU A 457 -29.03 -9.73 35.13
N GLU A 458 -29.71 -10.89 35.05
CA GLU A 458 -31.09 -10.99 34.55
C GLU A 458 -32.05 -10.11 35.36
N ARG A 459 -31.93 -10.11 36.69
CA ARG A 459 -32.76 -9.28 37.58
C ARG A 459 -32.58 -7.77 37.35
N ASN A 460 -31.40 -7.36 36.90
CA ASN A 460 -31.09 -5.94 36.65
C ASN A 460 -31.53 -5.47 35.26
N LEU A 461 -32.09 -6.34 34.41
CA LEU A 461 -32.61 -5.95 33.11
C LEU A 461 -33.86 -5.06 33.26
N PRO A 462 -34.09 -4.09 32.36
CA PRO A 462 -35.31 -3.29 32.34
C PRO A 462 -36.57 -4.16 32.15
N ASP A 463 -37.71 -3.78 32.73
CA ASP A 463 -38.97 -4.54 32.67
C ASP A 463 -39.46 -4.88 31.25
N ALA A 464 -39.06 -4.09 30.24
CA ALA A 464 -39.43 -4.29 28.84
C ALA A 464 -38.48 -5.24 28.07
N ALA A 465 -37.34 -5.65 28.64
CA ALA A 465 -36.35 -6.47 27.98
C ALA A 465 -36.64 -7.97 28.15
N ASN A 466 -36.67 -8.74 27.05
CA ASN A 466 -36.81 -10.19 27.12
C ASN A 466 -35.45 -10.87 27.38
N PRO A 467 -35.19 -11.45 28.56
CA PRO A 467 -33.86 -11.94 28.94
C PRO A 467 -33.28 -13.00 27.98
N ARG A 468 -34.14 -13.78 27.30
CA ARG A 468 -33.73 -14.85 26.36
C ARG A 468 -33.52 -14.39 24.91
N LYS A 469 -33.78 -13.13 24.59
CA LYS A 469 -33.57 -12.57 23.24
C LYS A 469 -32.63 -11.38 23.31
N ALA A 470 -31.64 -11.36 22.42
CA ALA A 470 -30.76 -10.22 22.19
C ALA A 470 -30.63 -10.00 20.68
N ASN A 471 -30.41 -8.75 20.27
CA ASN A 471 -30.15 -8.35 18.90
C ASN A 471 -28.66 -7.97 18.72
N LEU A 472 -28.28 -7.52 17.52
CA LEU A 472 -26.89 -7.14 17.22
C LEU A 472 -26.46 -5.79 17.81
N GLN A 473 -27.40 -4.94 18.22
CA GLN A 473 -27.12 -3.64 18.83
C GLN A 473 -26.92 -3.74 20.35
N ASP A 474 -27.33 -4.85 20.96
CA ASP A 474 -27.09 -5.14 22.36
C ASP A 474 -25.58 -5.41 22.62
N ASP A 475 -25.12 -5.00 23.80
CA ASP A 475 -23.75 -5.27 24.26
C ASP A 475 -23.43 -6.79 24.31
N LEU A 476 -22.15 -7.13 24.40
CA LEU A 476 -21.70 -8.53 24.43
C LEU A 476 -22.28 -9.29 25.61
N GLU A 477 -22.28 -8.70 26.82
CA GLU A 477 -22.82 -9.34 28.03
C GLU A 477 -24.31 -9.69 27.88
N ARG A 478 -25.10 -8.82 27.24
CA ARG A 478 -26.52 -9.03 27.00
C ARG A 478 -26.78 -10.15 26.00
N ARG A 479 -25.98 -10.22 24.94
CA ARG A 479 -26.02 -11.30 23.94
C ARG A 479 -25.61 -12.63 24.56
N ARG A 480 -24.58 -12.62 25.41
CA ARG A 480 -24.13 -13.79 26.17
C ARG A 480 -25.21 -14.28 27.14
N LEU A 481 -25.78 -13.40 27.95
CA LEU A 481 -26.85 -13.72 28.90
C LEU A 481 -28.03 -14.39 28.18
N ALA A 482 -28.47 -13.85 27.03
CA ALA A 482 -29.54 -14.44 26.24
C ALA A 482 -29.22 -15.86 25.75
N LYS A 483 -27.98 -16.09 25.27
CA LYS A 483 -27.51 -17.43 24.87
C LYS A 483 -27.49 -18.39 26.06
N LEU A 484 -26.94 -17.97 27.20
CA LEU A 484 -26.83 -18.81 28.41
C LEU A 484 -28.19 -19.20 28.98
N LEU A 485 -29.13 -18.25 29.09
CA LEU A 485 -30.50 -18.52 29.57
C LEU A 485 -31.32 -19.39 28.60
N THR A 486 -30.94 -19.43 27.32
CA THR A 486 -31.52 -20.33 26.32
C THR A 486 -30.93 -21.74 26.41
N HIS A 487 -29.62 -21.84 26.69
CA HIS A 487 -28.89 -23.10 26.82
C HIS A 487 -29.15 -23.81 28.16
N GLY A 488 -29.47 -23.08 29.23
CA GLY A 488 -29.62 -23.60 30.59
C GLY A 488 -28.32 -23.47 31.39
N LEU A 489 -28.41 -22.95 32.62
CA LEU A 489 -27.27 -22.69 33.52
C LEU A 489 -26.82 -23.97 34.28
N GLU A 490 -27.66 -25.00 34.26
CA GLU A 490 -27.42 -26.33 34.83
C GLU A 490 -26.55 -27.22 33.92
N ASN A 491 -26.40 -26.84 32.65
CA ASN A 491 -25.60 -27.59 31.68
C ASN A 491 -24.13 -27.19 31.78
N PRO A 492 -23.19 -28.15 31.67
CA PRO A 492 -21.77 -27.83 31.69
C PRO A 492 -21.40 -27.00 30.45
N THR A 493 -20.68 -25.89 30.66
CA THR A 493 -20.09 -25.11 29.57
C THR A 493 -19.02 -25.93 28.83
N GLY A 494 -18.30 -26.76 29.58
CA GLY A 494 -17.23 -27.60 29.05
C GLY A 494 -16.58 -28.45 30.14
N PHE A 495 -15.42 -29.00 29.82
CA PHE A 495 -14.67 -29.90 30.70
C PHE A 495 -13.25 -29.39 30.93
N VAL A 496 -12.76 -29.54 32.16
CA VAL A 496 -11.42 -29.18 32.59
C VAL A 496 -10.65 -30.46 32.93
N LEU A 497 -9.50 -30.63 32.30
CA LEU A 497 -8.56 -31.70 32.59
C LEU A 497 -7.24 -31.07 33.08
N PRO A 498 -6.98 -31.01 34.39
CA PRO A 498 -5.70 -30.57 34.91
C PRO A 498 -4.59 -31.51 34.42
N VAL A 499 -3.53 -30.97 33.82
CA VAL A 499 -2.43 -31.77 33.27
C VAL A 499 -1.09 -31.14 33.61
N MET A 500 -0.15 -31.98 34.00
CA MET A 500 1.25 -31.62 34.23
C MET A 500 2.12 -32.77 33.74
N PHE A 501 3.33 -32.47 33.29
CA PHE A 501 4.32 -33.48 32.95
C PHE A 501 5.43 -33.46 34.00
N ASP A 502 5.71 -34.59 34.63
CA ASP A 502 6.70 -34.71 35.71
C ASP A 502 8.12 -35.04 35.22
N GLY A 503 8.32 -35.11 33.90
CA GLY A 503 9.56 -35.52 33.24
C GLY A 503 9.52 -36.95 32.68
N TYR A 504 8.58 -37.79 33.12
CA TYR A 504 8.44 -39.17 32.66
C TYR A 504 7.01 -39.51 32.22
N LEU A 505 6.00 -39.06 32.96
CA LEU A 505 4.59 -39.41 32.78
C LEU A 505 3.70 -38.16 32.91
N TRP A 506 2.54 -38.21 32.25
CA TRP A 506 1.49 -37.24 32.50
C TRP A 506 0.86 -37.47 33.87
N GLN A 507 0.66 -36.39 34.62
CA GLN A 507 -0.01 -36.38 35.91
C GLN A 507 -1.22 -35.45 35.88
N SER A 508 -2.18 -35.74 36.76
CA SER A 508 -3.41 -34.97 36.91
C SER A 508 -3.89 -35.00 38.35
N SER A 509 -4.74 -34.05 38.72
CA SER A 509 -5.30 -33.92 40.05
C SER A 509 -6.76 -33.48 40.01
N LEU A 510 -7.53 -33.85 41.03
CA LEU A 510 -8.83 -33.21 41.27
C LEU A 510 -8.59 -31.81 41.84
N TRP A 511 -9.46 -30.86 41.48
CA TRP A 511 -9.40 -29.51 42.05
C TRP A 511 -10.23 -29.45 43.32
N PRO A 512 -9.61 -29.24 44.50
CA PRO A 512 -10.34 -29.20 45.77
C PRO A 512 -11.00 -27.83 45.94
N LEU A 513 -12.18 -27.67 45.34
CA LEU A 513 -12.98 -26.44 45.42
C LEU A 513 -14.02 -26.52 46.53
N ARG A 514 -14.32 -25.37 47.16
CA ARG A 514 -15.33 -25.29 48.23
C ARG A 514 -16.76 -25.62 47.77
N ALA A 515 -17.08 -25.31 46.51
CA ALA A 515 -18.42 -25.49 45.95
C ALA A 515 -18.65 -26.89 45.36
N GLU A 516 -17.69 -27.81 45.46
CA GLU A 516 -17.70 -29.16 44.86
C GLU A 516 -17.81 -29.19 43.31
N VAL A 517 -18.09 -28.06 42.66
CA VAL A 517 -18.13 -27.87 41.20
C VAL A 517 -17.15 -26.77 40.76
N ILE A 518 -16.68 -26.85 39.51
CA ILE A 518 -15.84 -25.80 38.91
C ILE A 518 -16.74 -24.71 38.34
N THR A 519 -16.78 -23.56 39.01
CA THR A 519 -17.49 -22.37 38.52
C THR A 519 -16.51 -21.46 37.77
N LEU A 520 -16.80 -21.17 36.51
CA LEU A 520 -16.00 -20.29 35.67
C LEU A 520 -16.18 -18.83 36.09
N ILE A 521 -15.11 -18.05 35.95
CA ILE A 521 -15.17 -16.59 36.05
C ILE A 521 -16.11 -16.09 34.92
N PRO A 522 -17.10 -15.23 35.21
CA PRO A 522 -17.98 -14.68 34.18
C PRO A 522 -17.21 -13.91 33.10
N GLY A 523 -17.70 -13.96 31.85
CA GLY A 523 -17.13 -13.19 30.72
C GLY A 523 -17.00 -14.00 29.42
N ASP A 524 -16.66 -13.31 28.33
CA ASP A 524 -16.74 -13.84 26.95
C ASP A 524 -15.52 -14.58 26.39
N SER A 525 -14.42 -14.59 27.14
CA SER A 525 -13.23 -15.35 26.73
C SER A 525 -13.44 -16.88 26.76
N PRO A 526 -12.62 -17.66 26.02
CA PRO A 526 -12.55 -19.11 26.17
C PRO A 526 -12.50 -19.56 27.63
N MET A 527 -13.13 -20.71 27.95
CA MET A 527 -13.22 -21.17 29.33
C MET A 527 -11.86 -21.36 30.02
N GLY A 528 -10.78 -21.61 29.26
CA GLY A 528 -9.42 -21.73 29.79
C GLY A 528 -8.85 -20.44 30.39
N PHE A 529 -9.26 -19.26 29.91
CA PHE A 529 -8.91 -17.96 30.53
C PHE A 529 -9.80 -17.60 31.73
N ARG A 530 -10.88 -18.37 31.94
CA ARG A 530 -11.90 -18.12 32.98
C ARG A 530 -11.83 -19.14 34.13
N LEU A 531 -10.72 -19.87 34.24
CA LEU A 531 -10.54 -20.87 35.29
C LEU A 531 -10.39 -20.20 36.67
N PRO A 532 -11.04 -20.72 37.74
CA PRO A 532 -11.02 -20.12 39.08
C PRO A 532 -9.72 -20.46 39.84
N LEU A 533 -8.56 -20.19 39.24
CA LEU A 533 -7.24 -20.58 39.79
C LEU A 533 -6.97 -19.98 41.19
N GLY A 534 -7.54 -18.82 41.50
CA GLY A 534 -7.45 -18.19 42.83
C GLY A 534 -8.24 -18.93 43.93
N SER A 535 -9.16 -19.83 43.57
CA SER A 535 -9.89 -20.66 44.53
C SER A 535 -9.15 -21.95 44.92
N LEU A 536 -8.03 -22.25 44.26
CA LEU A 536 -7.19 -23.40 44.56
C LEU A 536 -6.24 -23.08 45.74
N PRO A 537 -5.82 -24.09 46.54
CA PRO A 537 -4.90 -23.92 47.67
C PRO A 537 -3.64 -23.12 47.31
N PRO A 538 -3.18 -22.18 48.14
CA PRO A 538 -2.08 -21.27 47.81
C PRO A 538 -0.81 -22.04 47.44
N MET A 539 -0.10 -21.52 46.43
CA MET A 539 1.14 -22.07 45.90
C MET A 539 2.33 -21.40 46.59
N SER A 540 3.36 -22.17 46.93
CA SER A 540 4.63 -21.62 47.45
C SER A 540 5.57 -21.23 46.31
N GLU A 541 6.51 -20.31 46.56
CA GLU A 541 7.50 -19.90 45.54
C GLU A 541 8.38 -21.08 45.07
N GLU A 542 8.62 -22.07 45.93
CA GLU A 542 9.36 -23.30 45.60
C GLU A 542 8.61 -24.22 44.62
N GLU A 543 7.30 -24.05 44.46
CA GLU A 543 6.47 -24.84 43.55
C GLU A 543 6.41 -24.25 42.13
N LEU A 544 6.92 -23.03 41.91
CA LEU A 544 6.95 -22.39 40.60
C LEU A 544 7.96 -23.09 39.69
N ASP A 545 7.48 -23.64 38.58
CA ASP A 545 8.34 -24.24 37.59
C ASP A 545 9.12 -23.14 36.87
N ALA A 546 10.45 -23.21 36.90
CA ALA A 546 11.29 -22.27 36.17
C ALA A 546 11.01 -22.35 34.66
N GLU A 547 10.94 -21.20 34.00
CA GLU A 547 10.97 -21.14 32.53
C GLU A 547 12.31 -21.67 32.03
N ARG A 548 12.27 -22.42 30.92
CA ARG A 548 13.49 -22.95 30.30
C ARG A 548 14.34 -21.81 29.74
N ASP A 549 15.64 -21.80 30.05
CA ASP A 549 16.53 -20.76 29.54
C ASP A 549 16.67 -20.91 28.00
N PRO A 550 16.46 -19.84 27.20
CA PRO A 550 16.69 -19.88 25.76
C PRO A 550 18.15 -20.20 25.34
N PHE A 551 19.12 -20.05 26.24
CA PHE A 551 20.54 -20.34 25.98
C PHE A 551 20.95 -21.80 26.25
N GLU A 552 20.07 -22.60 26.85
CA GLU A 552 20.34 -24.03 27.09
C GLU A 552 20.31 -24.85 25.78
N PRO A 553 21.19 -25.86 25.62
CA PRO A 553 21.16 -26.77 24.48
C PRO A 553 19.86 -27.58 24.44
N ARG A 554 19.50 -28.08 23.24
CA ARG A 554 18.30 -28.91 23.02
C ARG A 554 18.66 -30.19 22.29
N GLU A 555 18.04 -31.28 22.71
CA GLU A 555 18.06 -32.55 21.97
C GLU A 555 17.01 -32.54 20.84
N PRO A 556 17.12 -33.40 19.83
CA PRO A 556 16.08 -33.57 18.82
C PRO A 556 14.71 -33.89 19.44
N LEU A 557 13.64 -33.36 18.83
CA LEU A 557 12.26 -33.64 19.26
C LEU A 557 11.87 -35.08 18.87
N ALA A 558 11.11 -35.76 19.73
CA ALA A 558 10.57 -37.07 19.42
C ALA A 558 9.65 -37.03 18.18
N THR A 559 9.67 -38.11 17.39
CA THR A 559 8.77 -38.36 16.26
C THR A 559 7.66 -39.29 16.71
N PHE A 560 6.42 -38.92 16.46
CA PHE A 560 5.24 -39.71 16.84
C PHE A 560 4.49 -40.10 15.57
N ASP A 561 4.39 -41.41 15.29
CA ASP A 561 3.67 -41.92 14.12
C ASP A 561 2.20 -42.17 14.49
N VAL A 562 1.29 -41.45 13.81
CA VAL A 562 -0.16 -41.47 14.06
C VAL A 562 -0.85 -42.67 13.36
N SER A 563 -0.10 -43.49 12.62
CA SER A 563 -0.65 -44.73 12.03
C SER A 563 -1.13 -45.70 13.13
N GLY A 564 -2.35 -46.22 12.96
CA GLY A 564 -3.14 -46.93 13.98
C GLY A 564 -2.57 -48.25 14.56
N ASP A 565 -1.32 -48.60 14.23
CA ASP A 565 -0.58 -49.75 14.80
C ASP A 565 0.49 -49.31 15.82
N SER A 566 0.67 -48.01 16.09
CA SER A 566 1.59 -47.51 17.11
C SER A 566 1.04 -47.75 18.53
N PRO A 567 1.85 -48.27 19.48
CA PRO A 567 1.46 -48.33 20.89
C PRO A 567 1.18 -46.91 21.41
N SER A 568 0.13 -46.74 22.23
CA SER A 568 -0.23 -45.46 22.83
C SER A 568 0.97 -44.80 23.51
N ILE A 569 0.97 -43.47 23.65
CA ILE A 569 2.07 -42.74 24.31
C ILE A 569 2.34 -43.33 25.70
N ALA A 570 1.28 -43.73 26.41
CA ALA A 570 1.35 -44.45 27.67
C ALA A 570 2.10 -45.81 27.59
N ALA A 571 1.97 -46.55 26.48
CA ALA A 571 2.66 -47.82 26.26
C ALA A 571 4.13 -47.63 25.85
N GLN A 572 4.48 -46.59 25.08
CA GLN A 572 5.88 -46.26 24.75
C GLN A 572 6.68 -45.85 26.00
N GLN A 573 6.06 -45.17 26.96
CA GLN A 573 6.68 -44.76 28.23
C GLN A 573 6.98 -45.93 29.18
N THR A 574 6.36 -47.10 29.01
CA THR A 574 6.60 -48.28 29.86
C THR A 574 7.85 -49.10 29.49
N GLY A 575 8.48 -48.81 28.34
CA GLY A 575 9.59 -49.60 27.78
C GLY A 575 11.00 -49.24 28.28
N GLN A 576 11.18 -48.09 28.93
CA GLN A 576 12.45 -47.72 29.57
C GLN A 576 12.32 -47.87 31.08
N THR A 577 13.32 -48.49 31.72
CA THR A 577 13.40 -48.58 33.18
C THR A 577 14.35 -47.50 33.70
N PRO A 578 13.88 -46.40 34.32
CA PRO A 578 14.73 -45.54 35.12
C PRO A 578 14.57 -45.87 36.61
N GLN A 579 15.68 -45.85 37.35
CA GLN A 579 15.64 -45.74 38.82
C GLN A 579 14.87 -44.46 39.22
N PRO A 580 14.02 -44.48 40.25
CA PRO A 580 13.16 -43.34 40.56
C PRO A 580 13.96 -42.22 41.24
N PRO A 581 14.02 -41.00 40.70
CA PRO A 581 14.23 -39.82 41.53
C PRO A 581 12.96 -39.55 42.34
N LEU A 582 13.08 -38.75 43.40
CA LEU A 582 11.98 -38.32 44.28
C LEU A 582 10.79 -37.82 43.44
N ARG A 583 9.67 -38.56 43.44
CA ARG A 583 8.40 -38.13 42.86
C ARG A 583 7.93 -36.86 43.56
N ILE A 584 8.07 -35.71 42.92
CA ILE A 584 7.39 -34.47 43.33
C ILE A 584 5.94 -34.61 42.88
N VAL A 585 5.09 -35.18 43.73
CA VAL A 585 3.64 -35.16 43.49
C VAL A 585 3.13 -33.81 43.99
N LYS A 586 2.91 -32.87 43.07
CA LYS A 586 2.23 -31.62 43.45
C LYS A 586 0.79 -31.98 43.88
N PRO A 587 0.32 -31.53 45.05
CA PRO A 587 -1.00 -31.88 45.55
C PRO A 587 -2.14 -31.33 44.66
N VAL A 588 -1.88 -30.25 43.93
CA VAL A 588 -2.83 -29.63 42.99
C VAL A 588 -2.09 -29.19 41.71
N VAL A 589 -2.52 -29.71 40.56
CA VAL A 589 -2.05 -29.31 39.24
C VAL A 589 -2.88 -28.11 38.76
N ARG A 590 -2.24 -26.98 38.46
CA ARG A 590 -2.92 -25.72 38.12
C ARG A 590 -3.06 -25.46 36.61
N THR A 591 -2.25 -26.12 35.80
CA THR A 591 -2.34 -26.11 34.34
C THR A 591 -3.41 -27.09 33.89
N ALA A 592 -4.30 -26.69 32.98
CA ALA A 592 -5.39 -27.55 32.51
C ALA A 592 -5.69 -27.38 31.03
N ILE A 593 -6.03 -28.49 30.38
CA ILE A 593 -6.67 -28.49 29.06
C ILE A 593 -8.16 -28.28 29.28
N CYS A 594 -8.77 -27.38 28.50
CA CYS A 594 -10.20 -27.19 28.54
C CYS A 594 -10.85 -27.59 27.21
N LEU A 595 -11.99 -28.27 27.30
CA LEU A 595 -12.77 -28.72 26.16
C LEU A 595 -14.10 -27.99 26.18
N GLU A 596 -14.32 -27.11 25.21
CA GLU A 596 -15.51 -26.26 25.11
C GLU A 596 -16.13 -26.40 23.72
N VAL A 597 -17.46 -26.52 23.63
CA VAL A 597 -18.14 -26.52 22.34
C VAL A 597 -18.75 -25.16 22.08
N ARG A 598 -18.31 -24.50 21.00
CA ARG A 598 -18.79 -23.16 20.61
C ARG A 598 -19.26 -23.16 19.16
N ASP A 599 -20.53 -22.76 18.97
CA ASP A 599 -21.23 -22.78 17.69
C ASP A 599 -21.09 -24.11 16.92
N GLY A 600 -21.21 -25.23 17.65
CA GLY A 600 -21.14 -26.58 17.10
C GLY A 600 -19.74 -27.05 16.69
N ARG A 601 -18.68 -26.45 17.26
CA ARG A 601 -17.26 -26.81 17.07
C ARG A 601 -16.61 -27.13 18.41
N LEU A 602 -15.75 -28.15 18.44
CA LEU A 602 -15.00 -28.52 19.64
C LEU A 602 -13.70 -27.72 19.71
N HIS A 603 -13.59 -26.82 20.67
CA HIS A 603 -12.40 -26.04 20.98
C HIS A 603 -11.61 -26.73 22.09
N LEU A 604 -10.31 -26.92 21.86
CA LEU A 604 -9.36 -27.41 22.83
C LEU A 604 -8.42 -26.27 23.23
N PHE A 605 -8.62 -25.78 24.44
CA PHE A 605 -7.75 -24.78 25.05
C PHE A 605 -6.53 -25.47 25.65
N LEU A 606 -5.35 -25.15 25.14
CA LEU A 606 -4.09 -25.69 25.61
C LEU A 606 -3.56 -24.89 26.81
N PRO A 607 -3.05 -25.56 27.86
CA PRO A 607 -2.43 -24.90 28.99
C PRO A 607 -1.04 -24.34 28.64
N PRO A 608 -0.50 -23.41 29.44
CA PRO A 608 0.90 -23.04 29.33
C PRO A 608 1.77 -24.24 29.70
N LEU A 609 2.76 -24.53 28.87
CA LEU A 609 3.78 -25.56 29.12
C LEU A 609 5.16 -24.89 29.09
N ASN A 610 6.11 -25.39 29.88
CA ASN A 610 7.46 -24.80 29.92
C ASN A 610 8.42 -25.43 28.90
N TYR A 611 8.08 -26.59 28.34
CA TYR A 611 8.94 -27.39 27.48
C TYR A 611 8.19 -27.75 26.20
N LEU A 612 8.84 -27.53 25.05
CA LEU A 612 8.26 -27.84 23.74
C LEU A 612 8.02 -29.34 23.57
N GLU A 613 8.87 -30.19 24.14
CA GLU A 613 8.75 -31.64 24.12
C GLU A 613 7.38 -32.11 24.65
N HIS A 614 6.91 -31.48 25.73
CA HIS A 614 5.62 -31.78 26.34
C HIS A 614 4.46 -31.29 25.47
N TYR A 615 4.64 -30.14 24.81
CA TYR A 615 3.65 -29.60 23.88
C TYR A 615 3.47 -30.50 22.67
N VAL A 616 4.55 -30.95 22.04
CA VAL A 616 4.51 -31.88 20.89
C VAL A 616 3.86 -33.20 21.28
N ALA A 617 4.22 -33.77 22.43
CA ALA A 617 3.60 -35.00 22.92
C ALA A 617 2.09 -34.83 23.16
N LEU A 618 1.67 -33.67 23.70
CA LEU A 618 0.26 -33.38 23.92
C LEU A 618 -0.52 -33.21 22.61
N ILE A 619 0.04 -32.48 21.64
CA ILE A 619 -0.58 -32.32 20.32
C ILE A 619 -0.72 -33.67 19.63
N SER A 620 0.29 -34.52 19.69
CA SER A 620 0.22 -35.88 19.12
C SER A 620 -0.90 -36.70 19.78
N ALA A 621 -1.05 -36.66 21.11
CA ALA A 621 -2.16 -37.31 21.82
C ALA A 621 -3.52 -36.78 21.38
N ILE A 622 -3.64 -35.46 21.19
CA ILE A 622 -4.87 -34.80 20.73
C ILE A 622 -5.22 -35.24 19.31
N GLU A 623 -4.24 -35.26 18.39
CA GLU A 623 -4.45 -35.68 17.01
C GLU A 623 -4.87 -37.15 16.92
N ALA A 624 -4.22 -38.04 17.69
CA ALA A 624 -4.57 -39.46 17.75
C ALA A 624 -6.02 -39.66 18.20
N VAL A 625 -6.46 -38.93 19.24
CA VAL A 625 -7.85 -38.97 19.73
C VAL A 625 -8.82 -38.38 18.70
N ALA A 626 -8.47 -37.27 18.05
CA ALA A 626 -9.30 -36.64 17.03
C ALA A 626 -9.55 -37.58 15.84
N SER A 627 -8.51 -38.27 15.40
CA SER A 627 -8.58 -39.31 14.35
C SER A 627 -9.42 -40.51 14.78
N GLN A 628 -9.13 -41.08 15.97
CA GLN A 628 -9.84 -42.26 16.49
C GLN A 628 -11.34 -41.99 16.69
N GLN A 629 -11.69 -40.80 17.18
CA GLN A 629 -13.07 -40.41 17.47
C GLN A 629 -13.78 -39.76 16.27
N GLN A 630 -13.05 -39.51 15.17
CA GLN A 630 -13.49 -38.76 14.00
C GLN A 630 -14.07 -37.39 14.36
N LEU A 631 -13.43 -36.71 15.31
CA LEU A 631 -13.84 -35.41 15.84
C LEU A 631 -12.79 -34.36 15.50
N PRO A 632 -12.97 -33.56 14.43
CA PRO A 632 -12.11 -32.43 14.16
C PRO A 632 -12.17 -31.37 15.27
N VAL A 633 -11.04 -30.76 15.61
CA VAL A 633 -10.88 -29.85 16.75
C VAL A 633 -10.28 -28.51 16.35
N VAL A 634 -10.67 -27.45 17.06
CA VAL A 634 -10.03 -26.13 16.98
C VAL A 634 -9.02 -26.03 18.12
N ILE A 635 -7.76 -25.75 17.81
CA ILE A 635 -6.71 -25.58 18.81
C ILE A 635 -6.57 -24.10 19.18
N GLU A 636 -6.59 -23.80 20.47
CA GLU A 636 -6.48 -22.45 21.01
C GLU A 636 -5.78 -22.46 22.39
N GLY A 637 -5.69 -21.29 23.02
CA GLY A 637 -5.08 -21.13 24.33
C GLY A 637 -3.63 -20.67 24.23
N TYR A 638 -2.73 -21.31 24.99
CA TYR A 638 -1.33 -20.94 25.01
C TYR A 638 -0.57 -21.54 23.81
N GLU A 639 0.24 -20.70 23.17
CA GLU A 639 1.11 -21.09 22.07
C GLU A 639 2.18 -22.11 22.49
N PRO A 640 2.79 -22.84 21.53
CA PRO A 640 3.99 -23.61 21.80
C PRO A 640 5.06 -22.76 22.53
N PRO A 641 5.79 -23.33 23.50
CA PRO A 641 6.88 -22.63 24.17
C PRO A 641 7.94 -22.16 23.16
N LYS A 642 8.53 -20.98 23.40
CA LYS A 642 9.54 -20.42 22.49
C LYS A 642 10.74 -21.36 22.39
N ASP A 643 11.01 -21.89 21.21
CA ASP A 643 12.09 -22.82 20.94
C ASP A 643 12.46 -22.79 19.45
N TYR A 644 13.76 -22.81 19.13
CA TYR A 644 14.25 -22.69 17.75
C TYR A 644 13.90 -23.89 16.87
N ARG A 645 13.48 -25.02 17.46
CA ARG A 645 13.06 -26.22 16.72
C ARG A 645 11.68 -26.04 16.06
N ILE A 646 10.94 -24.98 16.40
CA ILE A 646 9.65 -24.60 15.79
C ILE A 646 9.78 -23.25 15.09
N GLN A 647 9.23 -23.18 13.89
CA GLN A 647 8.97 -21.92 13.19
C GLN A 647 7.48 -21.60 13.24
N LYS A 648 7.17 -20.31 13.13
CA LYS A 648 5.79 -19.83 13.10
C LYS A 648 5.64 -18.56 12.28
N PHE A 649 4.44 -18.37 11.75
CA PHE A 649 3.96 -17.04 11.39
C PHE A 649 2.67 -16.75 12.16
N LEU A 650 2.44 -15.48 12.50
CA LEU A 650 1.23 -15.02 13.17
C LEU A 650 0.57 -13.91 12.35
N ILE A 651 -0.75 -13.94 12.26
CA ILE A 651 -1.59 -12.92 11.64
C ILE A 651 -2.45 -12.30 12.75
N THR A 652 -2.28 -11.01 12.97
CA THR A 652 -2.89 -10.26 14.08
C THR A 652 -3.57 -9.00 13.57
N PRO A 653 -4.66 -8.55 14.19
CA PRO A 653 -5.31 -7.30 13.86
C PRO A 653 -4.67 -6.15 14.64
N ASP A 654 -4.41 -5.06 13.94
CA ASP A 654 -4.06 -3.79 14.55
C ASP A 654 -5.01 -2.68 14.06
N PRO A 655 -5.04 -1.51 14.72
CA PRO A 655 -5.93 -0.42 14.31
C PRO A 655 -5.70 -0.07 12.84
N GLY A 656 -6.74 -0.26 12.03
CA GLY A 656 -6.72 0.02 10.60
C GLY A 656 -5.93 -0.96 9.71
N VAL A 657 -5.28 -2.01 10.24
CA VAL A 657 -4.49 -2.97 9.44
C VAL A 657 -4.60 -4.42 9.92
N ILE A 658 -4.15 -5.35 9.10
CA ILE A 658 -3.72 -6.70 9.50
C ILE A 658 -2.19 -6.71 9.50
N GLU A 659 -1.59 -7.17 10.58
CA GLU A 659 -0.15 -7.39 10.69
C GLU A 659 0.17 -8.88 10.51
N VAL A 660 1.24 -9.18 9.76
CA VAL A 660 1.75 -10.54 9.58
C VAL A 660 3.16 -10.62 10.12
N ASN A 661 3.34 -11.28 11.25
CA ASN A 661 4.65 -11.61 11.80
C ASN A 661 5.17 -12.84 11.05
N ILE A 662 6.08 -12.64 10.09
CA ILE A 662 6.64 -13.74 9.28
C ILE A 662 7.85 -14.38 9.99
N HIS A 663 8.00 -15.69 9.81
CA HIS A 663 9.15 -16.44 10.31
C HIS A 663 10.47 -15.87 9.73
N PRO A 664 11.54 -15.84 10.52
CA PRO A 664 12.81 -15.26 10.09
C PRO A 664 13.51 -16.13 9.05
N ALA A 665 14.08 -15.50 8.04
CA ALA A 665 14.92 -16.11 7.01
C ALA A 665 16.40 -16.08 7.41
N SER A 666 17.10 -17.18 7.13
CA SER A 666 18.55 -17.35 7.37
C SER A 666 19.41 -17.00 6.16
N SER A 667 18.81 -16.96 4.97
CA SER A 667 19.48 -16.63 3.72
C SER A 667 18.69 -15.64 2.87
N TRP A 668 19.36 -15.02 1.91
CA TRP A 668 18.80 -14.08 0.95
C TRP A 668 17.76 -14.73 0.05
N ASP A 669 18.02 -15.93 -0.48
CA ASP A 669 17.07 -16.63 -1.34
C ASP A 669 15.80 -17.04 -0.55
N GLU A 670 15.95 -17.44 0.72
CA GLU A 670 14.82 -17.68 1.63
C GLU A 670 14.02 -16.40 1.92
N LEU A 671 14.71 -15.28 2.17
CA LEU A 671 14.07 -13.99 2.39
C LEU A 671 13.26 -13.54 1.16
N VAL A 672 13.85 -13.66 -0.05
CA VAL A 672 13.17 -13.37 -1.32
C VAL A 672 11.92 -14.24 -1.45
N HIS A 673 12.04 -15.55 -1.24
CA HIS A 673 10.91 -16.47 -1.33
C HIS A 673 9.79 -16.13 -0.34
N ASN A 674 10.14 -15.86 0.91
CA ASN A 674 9.18 -15.56 1.97
C ASN A 674 8.43 -14.25 1.70
N THR A 675 9.13 -13.19 1.30
CA THR A 675 8.52 -11.89 1.00
C THR A 675 7.66 -11.94 -0.25
N GLU A 676 8.14 -12.50 -1.37
CA GLU A 676 7.35 -12.61 -2.61
C GLU A 676 6.09 -13.46 -2.40
N THR A 677 6.22 -14.59 -1.69
CA THR A 677 5.08 -15.46 -1.37
C THR A 677 4.05 -14.75 -0.50
N LEU A 678 4.49 -14.02 0.53
CA LEU A 678 3.57 -13.29 1.40
C LEU A 678 2.78 -12.23 0.63
N TYR A 679 3.45 -11.40 -0.17
CA TYR A 679 2.79 -10.36 -0.97
C TYR A 679 1.81 -10.97 -1.97
N GLU A 680 2.19 -12.05 -2.66
CA GLU A 680 1.31 -12.76 -3.59
C GLU A 680 0.08 -13.34 -2.88
N GLN A 681 0.28 -14.05 -1.75
CA GLN A 681 -0.85 -14.66 -1.03
C GLN A 681 -1.75 -13.61 -0.39
N ALA A 682 -1.21 -12.48 0.08
CA ALA A 682 -2.01 -11.34 0.53
C ALA A 682 -2.86 -10.77 -0.61
N TYR A 683 -2.27 -10.52 -1.78
CA TYR A 683 -3.00 -10.03 -2.96
C TYR A 683 -4.13 -10.99 -3.36
N LEU A 684 -3.85 -12.30 -3.42
CA LEU A 684 -4.87 -13.32 -3.73
C LEU A 684 -5.96 -13.45 -2.65
N SER A 685 -5.67 -13.02 -1.42
CA SER A 685 -6.63 -12.87 -0.33
C SER A 685 -7.33 -11.51 -0.31
N ARG A 686 -7.21 -10.70 -1.38
CA ARG A 686 -7.78 -9.35 -1.48
C ARG A 686 -7.24 -8.36 -0.44
N LEU A 687 -5.95 -8.51 -0.10
CA LEU A 687 -5.21 -7.63 0.78
C LEU A 687 -4.09 -6.91 0.01
N GLY A 688 -3.97 -5.61 0.20
CA GLY A 688 -2.97 -4.73 -0.40
C GLY A 688 -2.05 -4.09 0.63
N THR A 689 -1.00 -3.44 0.15
CA THR A 689 0.10 -2.87 0.97
C THR A 689 0.16 -1.35 0.93
N GLU A 690 -0.79 -0.72 0.24
CA GLU A 690 -0.86 0.73 0.08
C GLU A 690 -2.29 1.24 0.33
N LYS A 691 -2.36 2.53 0.64
CA LYS A 691 -3.59 3.33 0.69
C LYS A 691 -3.42 4.55 -0.18
N PHE A 692 -4.54 5.17 -0.52
CA PHE A 692 -4.57 6.46 -1.20
C PHE A 692 -5.13 7.54 -0.28
N MET A 693 -4.50 8.71 -0.27
CA MET A 693 -5.10 9.91 0.30
C MET A 693 -6.12 10.51 -0.68
N LEU A 694 -7.04 11.33 -0.16
CA LEU A 694 -8.07 12.02 -0.96
C LEU A 694 -7.47 12.82 -2.14
N ASP A 695 -6.27 13.35 -1.95
CA ASP A 695 -5.57 14.19 -2.92
C ASP A 695 -4.74 13.39 -3.95
N GLY A 696 -4.86 12.06 -3.93
CA GLY A 696 -4.18 11.15 -4.83
C GLY A 696 -2.79 10.70 -4.38
N ARG A 697 -2.25 11.15 -3.24
CA ARG A 697 -0.96 10.63 -2.76
C ARG A 697 -1.06 9.14 -2.39
N HIS A 698 -0.03 8.38 -2.75
CA HIS A 698 0.13 7.00 -2.26
C HIS A 698 0.77 7.05 -0.87
N THR A 699 0.30 6.17 0.00
CA THR A 699 0.91 5.94 1.31
C THR A 699 0.99 4.46 1.58
N GLY A 700 1.83 4.05 2.52
CA GLY A 700 1.72 2.71 3.09
C GLY A 700 0.37 2.52 3.80
N THR A 701 0.16 1.32 4.31
CA THR A 701 -1.05 0.94 5.07
C THR A 701 -1.30 1.77 6.35
N GLY A 702 -0.27 2.44 6.86
CA GLY A 702 -0.26 3.17 8.14
C GLY A 702 0.23 2.35 9.34
N GLY A 703 0.38 1.02 9.20
CA GLY A 703 0.84 0.12 10.28
C GLY A 703 2.36 -0.09 10.35
N GLY A 704 3.11 0.41 9.36
CA GLY A 704 4.55 0.19 9.23
C GLY A 704 4.93 -1.16 8.62
N ASN A 705 6.23 -1.37 8.40
CA ASN A 705 6.86 -2.63 8.01
C ASN A 705 8.09 -2.84 8.87
N HIS A 706 7.88 -3.28 10.12
CA HIS A 706 9.01 -3.47 11.01
C HIS A 706 9.93 -4.56 10.47
N VAL A 707 11.23 -4.31 10.45
CA VAL A 707 12.23 -5.30 10.04
C VAL A 707 12.98 -5.77 11.28
N THR A 708 13.02 -7.07 11.49
CA THR A 708 13.66 -7.67 12.67
C THR A 708 14.99 -8.29 12.27
N LEU A 709 16.07 -7.92 12.97
CA LEU A 709 17.38 -8.54 12.87
C LEU A 709 17.65 -9.41 14.09
N GLY A 710 18.18 -10.61 13.89
CA GLY A 710 18.48 -11.53 14.98
C GLY A 710 19.46 -12.63 14.59
N GLY A 711 19.42 -13.72 15.36
CA GLY A 711 20.04 -15.00 15.02
C GLY A 711 19.01 -16.13 15.09
N LEU A 712 19.41 -17.36 14.73
CA LEU A 712 18.54 -18.54 14.86
C LEU A 712 18.21 -18.80 16.34
N THR A 713 19.19 -18.60 17.21
CA THR A 713 19.02 -18.61 18.67
C THR A 713 19.44 -17.26 19.24
N PRO A 714 19.01 -16.89 20.47
CA PRO A 714 19.50 -15.69 21.14
C PRO A 714 21.03 -15.67 21.28
N ALA A 715 21.66 -16.84 21.47
CA ALA A 715 23.12 -16.97 21.53
C ALA A 715 23.82 -16.64 20.19
N ASP A 716 23.12 -16.82 19.07
CA ASP A 716 23.61 -16.50 17.74
C ASP A 716 23.41 -15.03 17.35
N SER A 717 22.60 -14.27 18.10
CA SER A 717 22.26 -12.89 17.77
C SER A 717 23.52 -12.03 17.55
N PRO A 718 23.67 -11.42 16.36
CA PRO A 718 24.81 -10.55 16.06
C PRO A 718 24.91 -9.39 17.06
N MET A 719 23.77 -8.84 17.49
CA MET A 719 23.70 -7.70 18.42
C MET A 719 24.18 -8.08 19.83
N LEU A 720 23.79 -9.25 20.32
CA LEU A 720 24.21 -9.72 21.65
C LEU A 720 25.68 -10.16 21.66
N ARG A 721 26.16 -10.74 20.56
CA ARG A 721 27.56 -11.17 20.43
C ARG A 721 28.52 -10.00 20.25
N ARG A 722 28.10 -8.95 19.53
CA ARG A 722 28.90 -7.78 19.14
C ARG A 722 28.12 -6.48 19.40
N PRO A 723 28.21 -5.90 20.61
CA PRO A 723 27.48 -4.67 20.95
C PRO A 723 27.83 -3.48 20.05
N ASP A 724 29.08 -3.41 19.60
CA ASP A 724 29.57 -2.37 18.68
C ASP A 724 28.82 -2.31 17.34
N LEU A 725 28.10 -3.37 16.95
CA LEU A 725 27.25 -3.39 15.76
C LEU A 725 26.01 -2.49 15.94
N LEU A 726 25.32 -2.55 17.08
CA LEU A 726 24.18 -1.66 17.35
C LEU A 726 24.64 -0.20 17.45
N ARG A 727 25.78 0.06 18.12
CA ARG A 727 26.40 1.40 18.12
C ARG A 727 26.66 1.89 16.70
N SER A 728 27.21 1.04 15.83
CA SER A 728 27.49 1.38 14.43
C SER A 728 26.20 1.76 13.69
N LEU A 729 25.14 0.96 13.83
CA LEU A 729 23.84 1.22 13.21
C LEU A 729 23.24 2.55 13.70
N VAL A 730 23.14 2.76 15.02
CA VAL A 730 22.57 3.97 15.61
C VAL A 730 23.38 5.22 15.20
N THR A 731 24.72 5.16 15.27
CA THR A 731 25.60 6.27 14.88
C THR A 731 25.44 6.59 13.39
N TYR A 732 25.37 5.56 12.53
CA TYR A 732 25.26 5.75 11.10
C TYR A 732 23.91 6.35 10.69
N TRP A 733 22.81 5.89 11.29
CA TRP A 733 21.49 6.52 11.11
C TRP A 733 21.47 7.95 11.64
N GLN A 734 22.16 8.23 12.75
CA GLN A 734 22.27 9.58 13.29
C GLN A 734 22.99 10.52 12.30
N HIS A 735 24.05 10.03 11.65
CA HIS A 735 24.80 10.79 10.63
C HIS A 735 24.10 10.93 9.29
N HIS A 736 23.22 9.98 8.96
CA HIS A 736 22.52 9.93 7.68
C HIS A 736 21.00 9.96 7.87
N PRO A 737 20.41 11.15 8.17
CA PRO A 737 18.96 11.29 8.34
C PRO A 737 18.13 10.82 7.15
N GLY A 738 18.70 10.78 5.94
CA GLY A 738 18.03 10.22 4.77
C GLY A 738 17.60 8.76 4.95
N LEU A 739 18.30 7.97 5.78
CA LEU A 739 17.92 6.59 6.11
C LEU A 739 16.66 6.49 6.98
N SER A 740 16.30 7.55 7.69
CA SER A 740 15.02 7.63 8.41
C SER A 740 13.94 8.16 7.48
N TYR A 741 14.21 9.27 6.80
CA TYR A 741 13.17 10.04 6.10
C TYR A 741 12.79 9.52 4.71
N LEU A 742 13.68 8.80 4.01
CA LEU A 742 13.33 8.18 2.73
C LEU A 742 12.30 7.06 2.90
N PHE A 743 12.38 6.33 4.01
CA PHE A 743 11.59 5.12 4.25
C PHE A 743 10.45 5.32 5.26
N SER A 744 10.33 6.49 5.88
CA SER A 744 9.32 6.78 6.90
C SER A 744 7.94 7.06 6.32
N GLY A 745 6.91 6.85 7.15
CA GLY A 745 5.55 7.32 6.90
C GLY A 745 5.42 8.84 6.98
N MET A 746 4.19 9.34 6.81
CA MET A 746 3.88 10.78 6.87
C MET A 746 4.03 11.38 8.28
N PHE A 747 3.82 10.58 9.32
CA PHE A 747 3.85 11.04 10.71
C PHE A 747 5.26 10.92 11.29
N ILE A 748 6.02 12.02 11.19
CA ILE A 748 7.43 12.14 11.62
C ILE A 748 7.55 13.14 12.77
N GLY A 749 8.56 12.94 13.62
CA GLY A 749 8.91 13.81 14.74
C GLY A 749 8.89 13.10 16.09
N PRO A 750 9.13 13.82 17.21
CA PRO A 750 9.33 13.25 18.54
C PRO A 750 8.13 12.45 19.09
N THR A 751 6.93 12.73 18.58
CA THR A 751 5.68 12.06 18.97
C THR A 751 5.24 11.00 17.97
N SER A 752 6.06 10.70 16.96
CA SER A 752 5.77 9.67 15.94
C SER A 752 5.76 8.26 16.53
N GLN A 753 5.49 7.25 15.70
CA GLN A 753 5.55 5.85 16.13
C GLN A 753 7.00 5.36 16.35
N ALA A 754 7.96 5.98 15.67
CA ALA A 754 9.35 5.55 15.64
C ALA A 754 10.28 6.77 15.52
N PRO A 755 10.29 7.69 16.51
CA PRO A 755 11.14 8.87 16.50
C PRO A 755 12.61 8.49 16.47
N ARG A 756 13.42 9.34 15.81
CA ARG A 756 14.87 9.27 15.92
C ARG A 756 15.34 9.66 17.31
N VAL A 757 16.50 9.14 17.71
CA VAL A 757 17.08 9.45 19.03
C VAL A 757 17.40 10.95 19.23
N ASP A 758 17.60 11.69 18.14
CA ASP A 758 17.92 13.13 18.13
C ASP A 758 16.74 14.06 17.81
N GLU A 759 15.50 13.54 17.70
CA GLU A 759 14.29 14.36 17.55
C GLU A 759 13.60 14.69 18.88
N GLY A 760 13.97 14.01 19.96
CA GLY A 760 13.35 14.10 21.28
C GLY A 760 13.98 15.17 22.17
N ARG A 761 14.73 14.73 23.18
CA ARG A 761 15.36 15.61 24.18
C ARG A 761 16.74 16.06 23.71
N GLU A 762 17.10 17.32 23.95
CA GLU A 762 18.40 17.87 23.52
C GLU A 762 19.58 17.13 24.17
N GLU A 763 19.43 16.67 25.42
CA GLU A 763 20.45 15.93 26.16
C GLU A 763 20.63 14.46 25.74
N SER A 764 19.70 13.90 24.95
CA SER A 764 19.72 12.47 24.58
C SER A 764 21.04 12.05 23.95
N LEU A 765 21.61 12.87 23.07
CA LEU A 765 22.86 12.56 22.38
C LEU A 765 24.08 12.61 23.31
N TYR A 766 24.05 13.47 24.34
CA TYR A 766 25.12 13.53 25.33
C TYR A 766 25.16 12.25 26.19
N GLU A 767 24.01 11.79 26.67
CA GLU A 767 23.91 10.53 27.41
C GLU A 767 24.25 9.32 26.54
N LEU A 768 23.88 9.35 25.25
CA LEU A 768 24.24 8.32 24.28
C LEU A 768 25.74 8.21 24.05
N GLU A 769 26.47 9.33 23.99
CA GLU A 769 27.93 9.34 23.91
C GLU A 769 28.58 8.69 25.13
N ILE A 770 28.03 8.92 26.33
CA ILE A 770 28.50 8.26 27.57
C ILE A 770 28.26 6.75 27.49
N ALA A 771 27.09 6.31 27.03
CA ALA A 771 26.79 4.89 26.85
C ALA A 771 27.75 4.25 25.83
N PHE A 772 28.02 4.91 24.71
CA PHE A 772 28.96 4.45 23.68
C PHE A 772 30.40 4.34 24.18
N ALA A 773 30.84 5.26 25.04
CA ALA A 773 32.17 5.22 25.66
C ALA A 773 32.35 4.04 26.62
N ASN A 774 31.26 3.52 27.20
CA ASN A 774 31.26 2.36 28.09
C ASN A 774 30.93 1.04 27.38
N MET A 775 30.72 1.06 26.06
CA MET A 775 30.40 -0.12 25.27
C MET A 775 31.68 -0.86 24.82
N PRO A 776 31.80 -2.18 25.08
CA PRO A 776 32.95 -2.95 24.62
C PRO A 776 32.95 -3.14 23.10
N ASP A 777 34.14 -3.23 22.52
CA ASP A 777 34.34 -3.55 21.10
C ASP A 777 34.47 -5.07 20.90
N GLY A 778 34.06 -5.57 19.73
CA GLY A 778 34.27 -6.97 19.37
C GLY A 778 33.32 -7.95 20.07
N LEU A 779 33.72 -9.22 20.13
CA LEU A 779 32.91 -10.29 20.72
C LEU A 779 32.91 -10.19 22.25
N VAL A 780 31.72 -10.32 22.85
CA VAL A 780 31.54 -10.24 24.30
C VAL A 780 30.97 -11.52 24.90
N ALA A 781 31.33 -11.79 26.15
CA ALA A 781 30.75 -12.89 26.94
C ALA A 781 29.47 -12.49 27.70
N GLN A 782 29.12 -11.20 27.72
CA GLN A 782 28.02 -10.63 28.51
C GLN A 782 26.90 -10.14 27.59
N PRO A 783 26.00 -11.02 27.12
CA PRO A 783 24.96 -10.66 26.14
C PRO A 783 23.98 -9.60 26.67
N TRP A 784 23.78 -9.52 27.99
CA TRP A 784 22.86 -8.57 28.63
C TRP A 784 23.36 -7.12 28.65
N LEU A 785 24.65 -6.87 28.40
CA LEU A 785 25.27 -5.57 28.60
C LEU A 785 24.74 -4.51 27.62
N ILE A 786 24.54 -4.90 26.35
CA ILE A 786 24.07 -3.98 25.31
C ILE A 786 22.68 -3.42 25.61
N ASP A 787 21.76 -4.28 26.06
CA ASP A 787 20.43 -3.86 26.48
C ASP A 787 20.54 -2.85 27.63
N ARG A 788 21.29 -3.17 28.69
CA ARG A 788 21.41 -2.29 29.86
C ARG A 788 22.00 -0.91 29.56
N LEU A 789 22.90 -0.81 28.58
CA LEU A 789 23.47 0.47 28.17
C LEU A 789 22.50 1.30 27.32
N MET A 790 21.64 0.66 26.53
CA MET A 790 20.83 1.33 25.49
C MET A 790 19.35 1.48 25.84
N HIS A 791 18.80 0.65 26.74
CA HIS A 791 17.36 0.52 27.03
C HIS A 791 16.68 1.85 27.37
N ASN A 792 17.34 2.70 28.15
CA ASN A 792 16.75 3.98 28.57
C ASN A 792 17.04 5.13 27.58
N LEU A 793 17.81 4.88 26.52
CA LEU A 793 18.25 5.88 25.54
C LEU A 793 17.52 5.72 24.20
N LEU A 794 17.16 4.48 23.84
CA LEU A 794 16.36 4.17 22.65
C LEU A 794 14.87 4.14 23.00
N VAL A 795 14.32 5.31 23.35
CA VAL A 795 12.93 5.51 23.80
C VAL A 795 12.30 6.74 23.17
N ASP A 796 10.97 6.79 23.12
CA ASP A 796 10.27 8.05 22.85
C ASP A 796 10.37 9.06 24.01
N ILE A 797 9.80 10.26 23.83
CA ILE A 797 9.77 11.30 24.85
C ILE A 797 9.09 10.87 26.17
N THR A 798 8.24 9.84 26.13
CA THR A 798 7.53 9.27 27.29
C THR A 798 8.30 8.14 27.99
N GLY A 799 9.41 7.69 27.41
CA GLY A 799 10.22 6.58 27.93
C GLY A 799 9.78 5.21 27.40
N ASN A 800 9.01 5.15 26.31
CA ASN A 800 8.56 3.89 25.73
C ASN A 800 9.58 3.37 24.69
N THR A 801 10.21 2.24 24.99
CA THR A 801 11.18 1.54 24.13
C THR A 801 10.56 0.95 22.87
N HIS A 802 9.28 0.55 22.92
CA HIS A 802 8.50 0.09 21.78
C HIS A 802 8.23 1.20 20.75
N ARG A 803 8.43 2.47 21.13
CA ARG A 803 8.23 3.65 20.28
C ARG A 803 9.57 4.33 19.98
N SER A 804 10.49 3.57 19.41
CA SER A 804 11.79 4.08 18.97
C SER A 804 12.10 3.55 17.57
N GLU A 805 12.90 4.29 16.81
CA GLU A 805 13.37 3.83 15.49
C GLU A 805 14.10 2.48 15.55
N PHE A 806 14.93 2.31 16.60
CA PHE A 806 15.64 1.08 16.94
C PHE A 806 15.07 0.47 18.22
N CYS A 807 14.06 -0.38 18.07
CA CYS A 807 13.39 -1.02 19.20
C CYS A 807 14.17 -2.23 19.70
N ILE A 808 14.48 -2.23 21.00
CA ILE A 808 15.24 -3.27 21.69
C ILE A 808 14.40 -4.06 22.72
N ASP A 809 13.07 -3.93 22.69
CA ASP A 809 12.16 -4.66 23.59
C ASP A 809 12.33 -6.18 23.51
N LYS A 810 12.65 -6.68 22.32
CA LYS A 810 12.87 -8.10 22.05
C LYS A 810 14.36 -8.46 22.08
N LEU A 811 15.25 -7.59 22.59
CA LEU A 811 16.69 -7.83 22.63
C LEU A 811 17.09 -8.71 23.83
N TYR A 812 17.12 -8.16 25.05
CA TYR A 812 17.49 -8.93 26.25
C TYR A 812 16.84 -8.39 27.52
N ALA A 813 15.71 -8.98 27.96
CA ALA A 813 15.14 -8.67 29.26
C ALA A 813 15.85 -9.47 30.38
N ALA A 814 16.48 -8.79 31.34
CA ALA A 814 17.19 -9.47 32.43
C ALA A 814 16.28 -10.19 33.44
N GLY A 815 15.02 -9.75 33.58
CA GLY A 815 14.10 -10.21 34.63
C GLY A 815 13.37 -11.52 34.34
N THR A 816 13.30 -11.96 33.08
CA THR A 816 12.61 -13.19 32.67
C THR A 816 13.43 -13.96 31.64
N ALA A 817 13.27 -15.29 31.58
CA ALA A 817 13.95 -16.10 30.58
C ALA A 817 13.31 -15.89 29.19
N SER A 818 11.97 -15.86 29.13
CA SER A 818 11.17 -15.63 27.92
C SER A 818 11.41 -14.28 27.20
N GLY A 819 11.99 -13.30 27.88
CA GLY A 819 12.32 -11.98 27.34
C GLY A 819 13.72 -11.86 26.71
N ARG A 820 14.51 -12.94 26.66
CA ARG A 820 15.86 -12.95 26.08
C ARG A 820 15.83 -13.47 24.64
N GLN A 821 15.36 -12.69 23.69
CA GLN A 821 15.14 -13.17 22.31
C GLN A 821 16.28 -12.82 21.34
N GLY A 822 17.10 -11.82 21.64
CA GLY A 822 18.22 -11.41 20.81
C GLY A 822 17.82 -10.68 19.52
N LEU A 823 16.65 -10.05 19.51
CA LEU A 823 16.08 -9.39 18.33
C LEU A 823 16.18 -7.86 18.44
N LEU A 824 16.58 -7.22 17.34
CA LEU A 824 16.53 -5.77 17.13
C LEU A 824 15.47 -5.46 16.07
N GLU A 825 14.60 -4.49 16.32
CA GLU A 825 13.53 -4.11 15.39
C GLU A 825 13.74 -2.70 14.84
N PHE A 826 13.74 -2.58 13.51
CA PHE A 826 13.69 -1.31 12.80
C PHE A 826 12.23 -0.93 12.61
N ARG A 827 11.79 0.12 13.29
CA ARG A 827 10.38 0.55 13.27
C ARG A 827 10.11 1.78 12.40
N GLY A 828 11.16 2.46 11.96
CA GLY A 828 11.06 3.68 11.12
C GLY A 828 10.62 3.44 9.67
N PHE A 829 10.32 2.20 9.28
CA PHE A 829 9.98 1.86 7.90
C PHE A 829 8.46 1.79 7.68
N GLU A 830 8.00 2.57 6.72
CA GLU A 830 6.66 2.46 6.13
C GLU A 830 6.56 1.22 5.25
N MET A 831 5.34 0.69 5.10
CA MET A 831 5.05 -0.47 4.27
C MET A 831 5.35 -0.18 2.79
N PRO A 832 6.31 -0.87 2.15
CA PRO A 832 6.59 -0.68 0.74
C PRO A 832 5.46 -1.28 -0.12
N PRO A 833 5.03 -0.59 -1.18
CA PRO A 833 3.91 -1.01 -2.04
C PRO A 833 4.21 -2.25 -2.89
N HIS A 834 5.47 -2.72 -2.93
CA HIS A 834 5.89 -3.86 -3.75
C HIS A 834 6.94 -4.72 -3.05
N ALA A 835 6.85 -6.05 -3.19
CA ALA A 835 7.74 -7.03 -2.56
C ALA A 835 9.23 -6.76 -2.86
N ARG A 836 9.57 -6.53 -4.13
CA ARG A 836 10.93 -6.18 -4.55
C ARG A 836 11.46 -4.89 -3.90
N MET A 837 10.61 -3.89 -3.64
CA MET A 837 11.05 -2.69 -2.91
C MET A 837 11.43 -3.08 -1.48
N SER A 838 10.55 -3.80 -0.77
CA SER A 838 10.83 -4.33 0.57
C SER A 838 12.14 -5.12 0.63
N LEU A 839 12.40 -5.98 -0.36
CA LEU A 839 13.65 -6.72 -0.46
C LEU A 839 14.88 -5.82 -0.67
N VAL A 840 14.81 -4.77 -1.50
CA VAL A 840 15.93 -3.81 -1.65
C VAL A 840 16.23 -3.07 -0.35
N GLN A 841 15.20 -2.69 0.40
CA GLN A 841 15.36 -2.10 1.74
C GLN A 841 16.03 -3.08 2.71
N MET A 842 15.62 -4.36 2.69
CA MET A 842 16.27 -5.41 3.49
C MET A 842 17.73 -5.67 3.04
N LEU A 843 18.02 -5.61 1.75
CA LEU A 843 19.37 -5.76 1.21
C LEU A 843 20.29 -4.62 1.68
N LEU A 844 19.77 -3.38 1.71
CA LEU A 844 20.49 -2.23 2.26
C LEU A 844 20.91 -2.50 3.71
N LEU A 845 19.98 -2.98 4.55
CA LEU A 845 20.30 -3.38 5.92
C LEU A 845 21.34 -4.51 5.99
N ARG A 846 21.21 -5.56 5.18
CA ARG A 846 22.20 -6.67 5.13
C ARG A 846 23.59 -6.17 4.75
N CYS A 847 23.70 -5.29 3.75
CA CYS A 847 24.97 -4.70 3.33
C CYS A 847 25.60 -3.88 4.46
N LEU A 848 24.81 -3.06 5.16
CA LEU A 848 25.30 -2.25 6.28
C LEU A 848 25.74 -3.13 7.46
N VAL A 849 24.98 -4.18 7.79
CA VAL A 849 25.38 -5.16 8.82
C VAL A 849 26.69 -5.86 8.45
N ALA A 850 26.83 -6.34 7.21
CA ALA A 850 28.07 -6.96 6.73
C ALA A 850 29.26 -5.99 6.80
N CYS A 851 29.04 -4.74 6.36
CA CYS A 851 30.04 -3.67 6.41
C CYS A 851 30.50 -3.38 7.84
N PHE A 852 29.57 -3.15 8.77
CA PHE A 852 29.88 -2.83 10.17
C PHE A 852 30.41 -4.03 10.95
N TRP A 853 30.03 -5.25 10.56
CA TRP A 853 30.63 -6.46 11.10
C TRP A 853 32.12 -6.55 10.78
N LYS A 854 32.50 -6.24 9.54
CA LYS A 854 33.89 -6.21 9.08
C LYS A 854 34.67 -5.04 9.66
N LYS A 855 34.06 -3.86 9.69
CA LYS A 855 34.68 -2.63 10.16
C LYS A 855 33.65 -1.78 10.92
N PRO A 856 33.65 -1.81 12.27
CA PRO A 856 32.73 -1.03 13.07
C PRO A 856 32.77 0.46 12.75
N TYR A 857 31.60 1.10 12.76
CA TYR A 857 31.45 2.54 12.54
C TYR A 857 31.50 3.27 13.88
N ASN A 858 32.69 3.74 14.26
CA ASN A 858 32.91 4.49 15.50
C ASN A 858 33.34 5.93 15.17
N LYS A 859 32.39 6.86 15.26
CA LYS A 859 32.56 8.29 14.94
C LYS A 859 31.78 9.16 15.95
N PRO A 860 32.19 10.41 16.21
CA PRO A 860 31.43 11.34 17.06
C PRO A 860 30.08 11.70 16.45
N LEU A 861 29.04 11.81 17.27
CA LEU A 861 27.68 12.18 16.86
C LEU A 861 27.60 13.64 16.39
N ILE A 862 26.67 13.93 15.49
CA ILE A 862 26.45 15.27 14.91
C ILE A 862 25.27 15.95 15.62
N ARG A 863 25.39 17.24 15.96
CA ARG A 863 24.30 18.02 16.54
C ARG A 863 23.56 18.79 15.44
N TRP A 864 22.61 18.13 14.78
CA TRP A 864 21.88 18.72 13.64
C TRP A 864 20.99 19.91 14.02
N GLY A 865 20.37 19.90 15.21
CA GLY A 865 19.42 20.93 15.60
C GLY A 865 18.27 21.07 14.59
N THR A 866 17.90 22.30 14.23
CA THR A 866 16.82 22.56 13.27
C THR A 866 17.19 22.20 11.82
N GLU A 867 18.47 22.04 11.49
CA GLU A 867 18.89 21.61 10.14
C GLU A 867 18.30 20.24 9.79
N LEU A 868 18.04 19.40 10.80
CA LEU A 868 17.40 18.10 10.63
C LEU A 868 16.05 18.23 9.90
N HIS A 869 15.21 19.19 10.32
CA HIS A 869 13.88 19.41 9.77
C HIS A 869 13.85 20.42 8.63
N ASP A 870 14.87 21.28 8.48
CA ASP A 870 14.94 22.22 7.34
C ASP A 870 15.52 21.56 6.08
N ARG A 871 16.63 20.81 6.20
CA ARG A 871 17.32 20.19 5.06
C ARG A 871 16.81 18.79 4.77
N PHE A 872 16.87 17.89 5.76
CA PHE A 872 16.63 16.46 5.52
C PHE A 872 15.14 16.07 5.42
N MET A 873 14.25 17.04 5.37
CA MET A 873 12.86 16.84 4.95
C MET A 873 12.62 17.22 3.48
N LEU A 874 13.65 17.73 2.79
CA LEU A 874 13.60 18.06 1.37
C LEU A 874 14.17 16.90 0.52
N PRO A 875 13.50 16.53 -0.58
CA PRO A 875 13.90 15.43 -1.46
C PRO A 875 15.37 15.49 -1.87
N TYR A 876 15.88 16.68 -2.24
CA TYR A 876 17.25 16.85 -2.71
C TYR A 876 18.28 16.45 -1.65
N TYR A 877 18.16 16.94 -0.42
CA TYR A 877 19.14 16.66 0.63
C TYR A 877 19.05 15.20 1.11
N VAL A 878 17.84 14.65 1.20
CA VAL A 878 17.64 13.21 1.46
C VAL A 878 18.34 12.37 0.40
N TRP A 879 18.15 12.70 -0.89
CA TRP A 879 18.76 11.97 -1.98
C TRP A 879 20.30 12.09 -2.00
N GLN A 880 20.85 13.27 -1.71
CA GLN A 880 22.30 13.45 -1.59
C GLN A 880 22.89 12.65 -0.42
N ASP A 881 22.18 12.59 0.71
CA ASP A 881 22.60 11.83 1.88
C ASP A 881 22.58 10.32 1.60
N ILE A 882 21.51 9.82 0.97
CA ILE A 882 21.40 8.43 0.52
C ILE A 882 22.49 8.10 -0.52
N LYS A 883 22.79 9.02 -1.44
CA LYS A 883 23.92 8.88 -2.36
C LYS A 883 25.24 8.70 -1.60
N SER A 884 25.47 9.45 -0.53
CA SER A 884 26.65 9.27 0.32
C SER A 884 26.70 7.89 0.96
N VAL A 885 25.57 7.36 1.43
CA VAL A 885 25.47 5.99 1.98
C VAL A 885 25.81 4.94 0.91
N VAL A 886 25.26 5.08 -0.29
CA VAL A 886 25.54 4.17 -1.41
C VAL A 886 27.01 4.24 -1.84
N ASP A 887 27.56 5.45 -1.95
CA ASP A 887 28.98 5.67 -2.27
C ASP A 887 29.89 5.04 -1.18
N ASP A 888 29.46 5.05 0.09
CA ASP A 888 30.16 4.39 1.19
C ASP A 888 30.10 2.86 1.10
N LEU A 889 28.95 2.28 0.80
CA LEU A 889 28.81 0.83 0.54
C LEU A 889 29.70 0.39 -0.63
N GLN A 890 29.72 1.14 -1.73
CA GLN A 890 30.58 0.86 -2.87
C GLN A 890 32.07 0.93 -2.52
N ARG A 891 32.48 1.92 -1.71
CA ARG A 891 33.86 2.01 -1.19
C ARG A 891 34.23 0.83 -0.29
N HIS A 892 33.26 0.21 0.38
CA HIS A 892 33.45 -1.00 1.18
C HIS A 892 33.35 -2.30 0.37
N GLY A 893 33.14 -2.22 -0.94
CA GLY A 893 33.13 -3.36 -1.86
C GLY A 893 31.73 -3.93 -2.15
N TYR A 894 30.66 -3.26 -1.72
CA TYR A 894 29.28 -3.64 -2.03
C TYR A 894 28.80 -2.82 -3.23
N PRO A 895 28.66 -3.37 -4.45
CA PRO A 895 28.23 -2.65 -5.64
C PRO A 895 26.72 -2.29 -5.64
N PHE A 896 26.19 -1.90 -4.48
CA PHE A 896 24.83 -1.39 -4.32
C PHE A 896 24.68 -0.10 -5.13
N LYS A 897 23.54 0.05 -5.81
CA LYS A 897 23.33 1.15 -6.77
C LYS A 897 22.29 2.14 -6.27
N LEU A 898 22.51 3.43 -6.54
CA LEU A 898 21.62 4.49 -6.09
C LEU A 898 20.28 4.41 -6.81
N GLU A 899 20.30 4.08 -8.09
CA GLU A 899 19.10 3.88 -8.92
C GLU A 899 18.15 2.79 -8.40
N TRP A 900 18.65 1.84 -7.59
CA TRP A 900 17.79 0.84 -6.93
C TRP A 900 16.89 1.45 -5.85
N LEU A 901 17.19 2.66 -5.37
CA LEU A 901 16.35 3.39 -4.40
C LEU A 901 15.44 4.44 -5.06
N ALA A 902 15.51 4.62 -6.38
CA ALA A 902 14.68 5.61 -7.09
C ALA A 902 13.16 5.38 -6.93
N PRO A 903 12.63 4.13 -6.90
CA PRO A 903 11.21 3.90 -6.60
C PRO A 903 10.79 4.40 -5.21
N PHE A 904 11.70 4.38 -4.22
CA PHE A 904 11.42 4.94 -2.89
C PHE A 904 11.40 6.47 -2.91
N GLU A 905 12.27 7.09 -3.71
CA GLU A 905 12.25 8.55 -3.88
C GLU A 905 10.91 9.01 -4.46
N GLU A 906 10.41 8.36 -5.51
CA GLU A 906 9.14 8.72 -6.14
C GLU A 906 7.93 8.41 -5.23
N PHE A 907 7.99 7.32 -4.46
CA PHE A 907 6.95 7.00 -3.47
C PHE A 907 6.90 8.02 -2.33
N ARG A 908 8.05 8.40 -1.78
CA ARG A 908 8.14 9.31 -0.62
C ARG A 908 7.97 10.78 -1.01
N PHE A 909 8.47 11.16 -2.18
CA PHE A 909 8.55 12.53 -2.70
C PHE A 909 7.94 12.63 -4.11
N PRO A 910 6.62 12.35 -4.26
CA PRO A 910 5.97 12.32 -5.56
C PRO A 910 6.17 13.62 -6.34
N HIS A 911 6.37 13.46 -7.65
CA HIS A 911 6.51 14.55 -8.59
C HIS A 911 5.15 15.16 -8.96
N TYR A 912 5.01 16.49 -8.86
CA TYR A 912 3.77 17.20 -9.25
C TYR A 912 3.83 17.78 -10.65
N GLY A 913 4.96 18.38 -11.05
CA GLY A 913 5.09 18.94 -12.39
C GLY A 913 6.42 19.65 -12.66
N ARG A 914 6.66 19.92 -13.94
CA ARG A 914 7.80 20.69 -14.44
C ARG A 914 7.31 21.78 -15.38
N GLN A 915 7.95 22.93 -15.32
CA GLN A 915 7.82 24.00 -16.30
C GLN A 915 9.16 24.21 -16.99
N GLN A 916 9.18 24.17 -18.32
CA GLN A 916 10.33 24.61 -19.11
C GLN A 916 10.13 26.06 -19.54
N LEU A 917 11.05 26.95 -19.14
CA LEU A 917 11.08 28.38 -19.45
C LEU A 917 12.40 28.70 -20.16
N ASP A 918 12.40 28.66 -21.49
CA ASP A 918 13.62 28.70 -22.31
C ASP A 918 14.63 27.63 -21.84
N ASP A 919 15.82 28.03 -21.36
CA ASP A 919 16.86 27.14 -20.84
C ASP A 919 16.69 26.81 -19.34
N ILE A 920 15.69 27.41 -18.67
CA ILE A 920 15.45 27.27 -17.23
C ILE A 920 14.34 26.24 -17.01
N GLN A 921 14.59 25.25 -16.14
CA GLN A 921 13.58 24.30 -15.72
C GLN A 921 13.20 24.54 -14.26
N LEU A 922 11.91 24.63 -13.99
CA LEU A 922 11.32 24.66 -12.65
C LEU A 922 10.61 23.33 -12.39
N GLU A 923 10.95 22.68 -11.28
CA GLU A 923 10.34 21.42 -10.84
C GLU A 923 9.76 21.57 -9.43
N LEU A 924 8.53 21.07 -9.24
CA LEU A 924 7.87 20.95 -7.94
C LEU A 924 7.77 19.48 -7.52
N ARG A 925 8.25 19.19 -6.31
CA ARG A 925 8.09 17.88 -5.64
C ARG A 925 7.49 18.06 -4.25
N TRP A 926 6.72 17.08 -3.82
CA TRP A 926 6.33 16.97 -2.41
C TRP A 926 7.57 16.91 -1.51
N ALA A 927 7.52 17.59 -0.37
CA ALA A 927 8.54 17.51 0.67
C ALA A 927 7.89 17.11 2.01
N ILE A 928 8.68 16.51 2.89
CA ILE A 928 8.18 16.09 4.20
C ILE A 928 7.85 17.31 5.05
N GLU A 929 6.76 17.22 5.80
CA GLU A 929 6.37 18.18 6.83
C GLU A 929 5.89 17.38 8.05
N PRO A 930 6.49 17.58 9.24
CA PRO A 930 6.13 16.82 10.42
C PRO A 930 4.76 17.27 10.93
N TRP A 931 3.88 16.32 11.24
CA TRP A 931 2.60 16.63 11.86
C TRP A 931 2.73 16.62 13.38
N HIS A 932 2.55 17.77 14.00
CA HIS A 932 2.69 17.88 15.44
C HIS A 932 1.42 17.42 16.15
N VAL A 933 1.61 16.61 17.21
CA VAL A 933 0.54 16.29 18.15
C VAL A 933 0.23 17.55 18.96
N LEU A 934 -1.05 17.93 18.98
CA LEU A 934 -1.56 19.09 19.69
C LEU A 934 -1.78 18.79 21.19
N GLY A 935 -2.11 19.84 21.94
CA GLY A 935 -2.54 19.73 23.33
C GLY A 935 -3.75 18.82 23.49
N GLU A 936 -3.90 18.27 24.70
CA GLU A 936 -5.04 17.43 25.07
C GLU A 936 -6.36 18.21 25.02
N GLU A 937 -7.37 17.65 24.38
CA GLU A 937 -8.73 18.17 24.34
C GLU A 937 -9.70 17.20 25.03
N VAL A 938 -10.60 17.73 25.85
CA VAL A 938 -11.65 16.95 26.51
C VAL A 938 -12.83 16.80 25.53
N THR A 939 -13.07 15.57 25.11
CA THR A 939 -14.22 15.17 24.30
C THR A 939 -15.28 14.51 25.19
N HIS A 940 -16.50 14.33 24.65
CA HIS A 940 -17.58 13.63 25.37
C HIS A 940 -17.22 12.17 25.71
N SER A 941 -16.25 11.57 25.00
CA SER A 941 -15.78 10.18 25.18
C SER A 941 -14.41 10.06 25.87
N GLY A 942 -13.81 11.17 26.33
CA GLY A 942 -12.51 11.17 27.01
C GLY A 942 -11.54 12.21 26.46
N THR A 943 -10.25 12.08 26.79
CA THR A 943 -9.22 13.01 26.31
C THR A 943 -8.66 12.54 24.96
N ALA A 944 -8.68 13.41 23.96
CA ALA A 944 -8.09 13.15 22.64
C ALA A 944 -6.90 14.08 22.40
N ARG A 945 -5.94 13.63 21.57
CA ARG A 945 -4.85 14.47 21.07
C ARG A 945 -4.95 14.53 19.57
N TYR A 946 -5.28 15.71 19.05
CA TYR A 946 -5.38 15.95 17.62
C TYR A 946 -3.98 16.09 17.00
N VAL A 947 -3.86 15.83 15.70
CA VAL A 947 -2.61 15.98 14.95
C VAL A 947 -2.82 17.07 13.92
N ASP A 948 -1.94 18.09 13.90
CA ASP A 948 -2.05 19.18 12.93
C ASP A 948 -1.51 18.76 11.56
N SER A 949 -2.41 18.26 10.71
CA SER A 949 -2.14 17.91 9.31
C SER A 949 -2.48 19.04 8.33
N SER A 950 -2.66 20.28 8.82
CA SER A 950 -3.04 21.42 8.00
C SER A 950 -1.89 22.06 7.22
N VAL A 951 -0.66 21.74 7.61
CA VAL A 951 0.57 22.32 7.07
C VAL A 951 1.22 21.30 6.14
N GLU A 952 1.65 21.80 4.99
CA GLU A 952 2.32 21.00 3.96
C GLU A 952 3.59 21.72 3.48
N ARG A 953 4.44 21.00 2.75
CA ARG A 953 5.69 21.52 2.21
C ARG A 953 5.92 21.04 0.78
N LEU A 954 6.37 21.95 -0.07
CA LEU A 954 6.89 21.65 -1.41
C LEU A 954 8.37 22.00 -1.49
N GLN A 955 9.14 21.17 -2.19
CA GLN A 955 10.46 21.54 -2.67
C GLN A 955 10.33 22.12 -4.08
N VAL A 956 11.04 23.21 -4.34
CA VAL A 956 11.26 23.75 -5.67
C VAL A 956 12.71 23.53 -6.08
N ARG A 957 12.91 22.97 -7.27
CA ARG A 957 14.22 22.87 -7.93
C ARG A 957 14.23 23.72 -9.18
N LEU A 958 15.25 24.57 -9.30
CA LEU A 958 15.54 25.32 -10.51
C LEU A 958 16.85 24.82 -11.11
N SER A 959 16.86 24.59 -12.42
CA SER A 959 18.10 24.31 -13.18
C SER A 959 18.19 25.24 -14.39
N GLY A 960 19.42 25.51 -14.84
CA GLY A 960 19.69 26.43 -15.96
C GLY A 960 19.67 27.93 -15.59
N ILE A 961 19.51 28.28 -14.31
CA ILE A 961 19.39 29.68 -13.90
C ILE A 961 20.75 30.39 -13.83
N THR A 962 20.74 31.69 -14.14
CA THR A 962 21.87 32.58 -13.87
C THR A 962 21.74 33.16 -12.46
N ASP A 963 22.72 32.87 -11.61
CA ASP A 963 22.79 33.38 -10.23
C ASP A 963 22.81 34.91 -10.19
N GLY A 964 22.12 35.49 -9.22
CA GLY A 964 21.93 36.93 -9.05
C GLY A 964 21.01 37.61 -10.08
N ARG A 965 20.63 36.95 -11.18
CA ARG A 965 19.69 37.50 -12.17
C ARG A 965 18.26 37.03 -11.91
N HIS A 966 18.04 35.74 -11.74
CA HIS A 966 16.69 35.18 -11.65
C HIS A 966 16.28 35.05 -10.19
N ILE A 967 15.05 35.46 -9.88
CA ILE A 967 14.48 35.41 -8.54
C ILE A 967 13.19 34.60 -8.63
N LEU A 968 13.07 33.57 -7.80
CA LEU A 968 11.81 32.84 -7.64
C LEU A 968 10.99 33.45 -6.52
N THR A 969 9.70 33.68 -6.77
CA THR A 969 8.73 34.04 -5.74
C THR A 969 7.59 33.03 -5.68
N CYS A 970 7.01 32.84 -4.50
CA CYS A 970 5.76 32.12 -4.29
C CYS A 970 4.75 33.08 -3.64
N ASN A 971 3.58 33.27 -4.25
CA ASN A 971 2.56 34.23 -3.81
C ASN A 971 3.15 35.64 -3.55
N GLY A 972 4.07 36.08 -4.43
CA GLY A 972 4.76 37.37 -4.35
C GLY A 972 5.90 37.47 -3.33
N ARG A 973 6.18 36.42 -2.55
CA ARG A 973 7.27 36.37 -1.56
C ARG A 973 8.47 35.61 -2.09
N ARG A 974 9.68 36.10 -1.82
CA ARG A 974 10.91 35.52 -2.37
C ARG A 974 11.20 34.17 -1.72
N VAL A 975 11.37 33.13 -2.54
CA VAL A 975 11.76 31.80 -2.07
C VAL A 975 13.27 31.80 -1.76
N PRO A 976 13.71 31.36 -0.57
CA PRO A 976 15.12 31.26 -0.23
C PRO A 976 15.73 30.07 -0.99
N LEU A 977 16.42 30.39 -2.09
CA LEU A 977 17.10 29.41 -2.94
C LEU A 977 18.55 29.21 -2.49
N SER A 978 18.98 27.95 -2.48
CA SER A 978 20.31 27.52 -2.08
C SER A 978 20.98 26.75 -3.21
N ALA A 979 22.25 27.06 -3.49
CA ALA A 979 23.01 26.38 -4.55
C ALA A 979 23.34 24.93 -4.17
N THR A 980 23.22 24.02 -5.13
CA THR A 980 23.41 22.57 -4.92
C THR A 980 24.85 22.09 -5.09
N GLY A 981 25.74 22.96 -5.55
CA GLY A 981 27.10 22.63 -6.00
C GLY A 981 27.19 22.43 -7.52
N THR A 982 26.06 22.18 -8.19
CA THR A 982 25.97 22.19 -9.66
C THR A 982 25.74 23.63 -10.12
N LYS A 983 26.51 24.10 -11.10
CA LYS A 983 26.39 25.47 -11.61
C LYS A 983 25.01 25.67 -12.26
N GLY A 984 24.29 26.70 -11.82
CA GLY A 984 22.97 27.04 -12.34
C GLY A 984 21.85 26.16 -11.80
N GLU A 985 22.09 25.42 -10.72
CA GLU A 985 21.07 24.66 -10.02
C GLU A 985 20.89 25.16 -8.58
N MET A 986 19.64 25.42 -8.21
CA MET A 986 19.27 25.86 -6.86
C MET A 986 18.01 25.15 -6.35
N ILE A 987 17.95 24.98 -5.03
CA ILE A 987 16.86 24.32 -4.30
C ILE A 987 16.32 25.27 -3.24
N GLY A 988 15.01 25.29 -3.06
CA GLY A 988 14.36 25.91 -1.91
C GLY A 988 13.08 25.17 -1.55
N ALA A 989 12.44 25.57 -0.47
CA ALA A 989 11.17 25.00 -0.05
C ALA A 989 10.12 26.07 0.26
N VAL A 990 8.85 25.70 0.13
CA VAL A 990 7.71 26.50 0.55
C VAL A 990 6.88 25.68 1.52
N ARG A 991 6.76 26.18 2.75
CA ARG A 991 5.88 25.68 3.80
C ARG A 991 4.63 26.54 3.85
N TYR A 992 3.46 25.91 3.84
CA TYR A 992 2.18 26.61 3.65
C TYR A 992 1.05 25.87 4.36
N ARG A 993 -0.03 26.61 4.70
CA ARG A 993 -1.26 26.02 5.22
C ARG A 993 -2.14 25.57 4.07
N ALA A 994 -2.33 24.26 3.91
CA ALA A 994 -3.07 23.64 2.81
C ALA A 994 -4.59 23.64 3.04
N TRP A 995 -5.04 23.49 4.30
CA TRP A 995 -6.46 23.51 4.66
C TRP A 995 -6.66 24.02 6.11
N SER A 996 -7.90 24.18 6.55
CA SER A 996 -8.20 24.75 7.88
C SER A 996 -9.03 23.80 8.75
N PRO A 997 -8.40 22.89 9.52
CA PRO A 997 -9.09 22.07 10.51
C PRO A 997 -9.66 22.89 11.68
N PRO A 998 -10.61 22.31 12.44
CA PRO A 998 -11.11 22.92 13.67
C PRO A 998 -10.02 23.10 14.74
N SER A 999 -9.05 22.18 14.80
CA SER A 999 -7.89 22.25 15.71
C SER A 999 -6.58 22.30 14.91
N ALA A 1000 -5.73 23.31 15.18
CA ALA A 1000 -4.42 23.50 14.56
C ALA A 1000 -3.49 24.27 15.51
N LEU A 1001 -2.17 24.25 15.28
CA LEU A 1001 -1.20 25.05 16.02
C LEU A 1001 -1.48 26.55 15.91
N HIS A 1002 -1.95 27.00 14.75
CA HIS A 1002 -2.20 28.42 14.45
C HIS A 1002 -3.58 28.62 13.83
N PRO A 1003 -4.67 28.59 14.63
CA PRO A 1003 -6.03 28.54 14.11
C PRO A 1003 -6.46 29.80 13.34
N THR A 1004 -5.83 30.96 13.60
CA THR A 1004 -6.20 32.25 13.00
C THR A 1004 -5.62 32.50 11.60
N LEU A 1005 -4.74 31.64 11.09
CA LEU A 1005 -4.14 31.79 9.77
C LEU A 1005 -5.09 31.31 8.66
N GLY A 1006 -5.08 31.98 7.50
CA GLY A 1006 -5.84 31.51 6.34
C GLY A 1006 -5.19 30.31 5.65
N VAL A 1007 -5.85 29.77 4.63
CA VAL A 1007 -5.27 28.81 3.68
C VAL A 1007 -4.45 29.58 2.66
N ASP A 1008 -3.26 29.08 2.33
CA ASP A 1008 -2.29 29.74 1.43
C ASP A 1008 -2.44 29.31 -0.05
N ALA A 1009 -3.38 28.42 -0.36
CA ALA A 1009 -3.61 27.87 -1.70
C ALA A 1009 -4.54 28.76 -2.57
N PRO A 1010 -4.33 28.83 -3.90
CA PRO A 1010 -3.26 28.17 -4.66
C PRO A 1010 -1.88 28.81 -4.42
N LEU A 1011 -0.82 28.05 -4.68
CA LEU A 1011 0.56 28.52 -4.67
C LEU A 1011 0.96 28.93 -6.09
N VAL A 1012 1.23 30.21 -6.29
CA VAL A 1012 1.66 30.79 -7.57
C VAL A 1012 3.15 31.02 -7.53
N PHE A 1013 3.90 30.28 -8.35
CA PHE A 1013 5.34 30.41 -8.50
C PHE A 1013 5.66 31.28 -9.71
N ASP A 1014 6.41 32.36 -9.50
CA ASP A 1014 6.85 33.29 -10.53
C ASP A 1014 8.38 33.32 -10.60
N LEU A 1015 8.93 33.15 -11.80
CA LEU A 1015 10.35 33.35 -12.07
C LEU A 1015 10.57 34.74 -12.65
N ILE A 1016 11.20 35.60 -11.88
CA ILE A 1016 11.39 37.02 -12.22
C ILE A 1016 12.82 37.24 -12.71
N ASP A 1017 12.96 37.89 -13.87
CA ASP A 1017 14.24 38.40 -14.34
C ASP A 1017 14.50 39.78 -13.71
N SER A 1018 15.43 39.86 -12.76
CA SER A 1018 15.74 41.10 -12.04
C SER A 1018 16.28 42.23 -12.93
N TRP A 1019 16.75 41.93 -14.15
CA TRP A 1019 17.28 42.95 -15.06
C TRP A 1019 16.18 43.78 -15.74
N ASN A 1020 15.01 43.17 -15.98
CA ASN A 1020 13.84 43.85 -16.55
C ASN A 1020 12.67 43.97 -15.55
N GLY A 1021 12.73 43.24 -14.43
CA GLY A 1021 11.75 43.18 -13.34
C GLY A 1021 10.42 42.53 -13.72
N MET A 1022 10.40 41.70 -14.76
CA MET A 1022 9.22 41.01 -15.26
C MET A 1022 9.26 39.53 -14.91
N SER A 1023 8.09 38.93 -14.67
CA SER A 1023 7.94 37.48 -14.67
C SER A 1023 8.19 36.97 -16.09
N ILE A 1024 9.16 36.06 -16.25
CA ILE A 1024 9.46 35.39 -17.53
C ILE A 1024 8.68 34.07 -17.68
N GLY A 1025 7.92 33.69 -16.65
CA GLY A 1025 7.10 32.50 -16.61
C GLY A 1025 7.00 31.95 -15.19
N GLY A 1026 6.24 30.87 -15.05
CA GLY A 1026 5.96 30.30 -13.74
C GLY A 1026 5.01 29.11 -13.82
N CYS A 1027 4.49 28.70 -12.67
CA CYS A 1027 3.51 27.62 -12.57
C CYS A 1027 2.60 27.82 -11.36
N THR A 1028 1.43 27.19 -11.38
CA THR A 1028 0.49 27.22 -10.25
C THR A 1028 0.29 25.82 -9.70
N TYR A 1029 0.29 25.72 -8.36
CA TYR A 1029 -0.02 24.49 -7.64
C TYR A 1029 -1.29 24.66 -6.80
N TYR A 1030 -2.16 23.65 -6.85
CA TYR A 1030 -3.42 23.58 -6.13
C TYR A 1030 -3.42 22.46 -5.09
N VAL A 1031 -4.06 22.71 -3.94
CA VAL A 1031 -4.26 21.68 -2.90
C VAL A 1031 -5.40 20.72 -3.29
N SER A 1032 -6.49 21.27 -3.81
CA SER A 1032 -7.64 20.53 -4.33
C SER A 1032 -7.80 20.79 -5.84
N HIS A 1033 -8.80 20.16 -6.46
CA HIS A 1033 -9.04 20.35 -7.89
C HIS A 1033 -9.28 21.84 -8.23
N PRO A 1034 -8.62 22.42 -9.25
CA PRO A 1034 -8.72 23.85 -9.56
C PRO A 1034 -10.15 24.31 -9.89
N GLY A 1035 -10.97 23.41 -10.43
CA GLY A 1035 -12.40 23.67 -10.67
C GLY A 1035 -13.30 23.59 -9.42
N GLY A 1036 -12.75 23.50 -8.21
CA GLY A 1036 -13.53 23.47 -6.95
C GLY A 1036 -14.14 22.12 -6.59
N ARG A 1037 -13.79 21.04 -7.33
CA ARG A 1037 -14.23 19.68 -7.03
C ARG A 1037 -13.50 19.14 -5.79
N ASN A 1038 -14.25 18.89 -4.72
CA ASN A 1038 -13.75 18.21 -3.54
C ASN A 1038 -14.15 16.73 -3.60
N PHE A 1039 -13.18 15.83 -3.52
CA PHE A 1039 -13.44 14.40 -3.53
C PHE A 1039 -14.01 13.95 -2.18
N ALA A 1040 -15.11 13.20 -2.21
CA ALA A 1040 -15.72 12.62 -1.01
C ALA A 1040 -15.14 11.24 -0.65
N SER A 1041 -14.53 10.54 -1.61
CA SER A 1041 -13.94 9.23 -1.44
C SER A 1041 -12.45 9.23 -1.80
N VAL A 1042 -11.71 8.30 -1.22
CA VAL A 1042 -10.34 8.00 -1.65
C VAL A 1042 -10.35 7.46 -3.09
N PRO A 1043 -9.23 7.59 -3.82
CA PRO A 1043 -9.08 6.94 -5.13
C PRO A 1043 -9.35 5.44 -5.07
N VAL A 1044 -10.03 4.90 -6.08
CA VAL A 1044 -10.31 3.45 -6.17
C VAL A 1044 -9.12 2.65 -6.71
N ASN A 1045 -8.18 3.29 -7.40
CA ASN A 1045 -6.97 2.68 -7.95
C ASN A 1045 -5.85 3.70 -8.19
N SER A 1046 -4.67 3.21 -8.58
CA SER A 1046 -3.48 4.01 -8.86
C SER A 1046 -3.67 5.02 -10.01
N ASN A 1047 -4.49 4.70 -11.01
CA ASN A 1047 -4.74 5.57 -12.16
C ASN A 1047 -5.54 6.80 -11.74
N GLU A 1048 -6.60 6.62 -10.95
CA GLU A 1048 -7.35 7.74 -10.39
C GLU A 1048 -6.48 8.58 -9.46
N ALA A 1049 -5.68 7.93 -8.61
CA ALA A 1049 -4.75 8.61 -7.70
C ALA A 1049 -3.74 9.48 -8.47
N GLU A 1050 -3.18 8.95 -9.56
CA GLU A 1050 -2.28 9.70 -10.44
C GLU A 1050 -2.97 10.87 -11.13
N ALA A 1051 -4.16 10.67 -11.71
CA ALA A 1051 -4.91 11.75 -12.34
C ALA A 1051 -5.22 12.90 -11.35
N ARG A 1052 -5.59 12.58 -10.10
CA ARG A 1052 -5.80 13.59 -9.05
C ARG A 1052 -4.52 14.39 -8.75
N ARG A 1053 -3.34 13.75 -8.75
CA ARG A 1053 -2.06 14.45 -8.55
C ARG A 1053 -1.69 15.35 -9.73
N VAL A 1054 -1.86 14.87 -10.96
CA VAL A 1054 -1.54 15.62 -12.18
C VAL A 1054 -2.38 16.89 -12.28
N ASN A 1055 -3.68 16.81 -11.93
CA ASN A 1055 -4.59 17.96 -11.98
C ASN A 1055 -4.27 19.09 -10.99
N ARG A 1056 -3.32 18.88 -10.07
CA ARG A 1056 -2.91 19.89 -9.08
C ARG A 1056 -1.82 20.83 -9.59
N PHE A 1057 -1.23 20.55 -10.74
CA PHE A 1057 -0.18 21.37 -11.32
C PHE A 1057 -0.65 21.99 -12.64
N GLN A 1058 -0.38 23.28 -12.83
CA GLN A 1058 -0.62 23.98 -14.07
C GLN A 1058 0.62 24.78 -14.50
N GLU A 1059 0.95 24.65 -15.79
CA GLU A 1059 2.00 25.41 -16.46
C GLU A 1059 1.64 26.90 -16.68
N GLN A 1060 0.40 27.26 -16.40
CA GLN A 1060 -0.17 28.59 -16.58
C GLN A 1060 -0.58 29.19 -15.22
N GLY A 1061 -1.12 30.42 -15.25
CA GLY A 1061 -1.63 31.09 -14.04
C GLY A 1061 -0.59 31.86 -13.22
N PHE A 1062 0.64 32.01 -13.72
CA PHE A 1062 1.66 32.88 -13.13
C PHE A 1062 1.27 34.36 -13.27
N THR A 1063 1.85 35.23 -12.44
CA THR A 1063 1.50 36.65 -12.36
C THR A 1063 1.89 37.39 -13.64
N GLN A 1064 0.92 38.06 -14.28
CA GLN A 1064 1.16 38.86 -15.48
C GLN A 1064 1.69 40.26 -15.14
N GLY A 1065 2.64 40.75 -15.96
CA GLY A 1065 3.17 42.10 -15.83
C GLY A 1065 4.28 42.24 -14.78
N PRO A 1066 4.67 43.48 -14.42
CA PRO A 1066 5.63 43.69 -13.36
C PRO A 1066 5.02 43.31 -12.01
N LEU A 1067 5.79 42.63 -11.16
CA LEU A 1067 5.36 42.32 -9.81
C LEU A 1067 5.20 43.63 -9.03
N ILE A 1068 3.97 43.95 -8.62
CA ILE A 1068 3.70 45.05 -7.69
C ILE A 1068 3.64 44.43 -6.30
N PRO A 1069 4.60 44.69 -5.40
CA PRO A 1069 4.56 44.14 -4.05
C PRO A 1069 3.26 44.58 -3.35
N PRO A 1070 2.62 43.71 -2.56
CA PRO A 1070 1.45 44.10 -1.78
C PRO A 1070 1.82 45.28 -0.87
N PRO A 1071 0.98 46.32 -0.76
CA PRO A 1071 1.29 47.46 0.08
C PRO A 1071 1.44 46.99 1.53
N GLU A 1072 2.60 47.27 2.14
CA GLU A 1072 2.80 47.09 3.57
C GLU A 1072 1.69 47.84 4.32
N PHE A 1073 0.94 47.13 5.16
CA PHE A 1073 -0.24 47.68 5.84
C PHE A 1073 0.09 48.76 6.92
N ASN A 1074 1.31 49.31 6.92
CA ASN A 1074 1.72 50.47 7.72
C ASN A 1074 2.34 51.62 6.91
N ALA A 1075 2.50 51.50 5.58
CA ALA A 1075 2.96 52.61 4.73
C ALA A 1075 1.79 53.55 4.36
N ILE A 1076 1.15 54.15 5.38
CA ILE A 1076 0.27 55.30 5.17
C ILE A 1076 1.13 56.46 4.63
N ARG A 1077 0.85 56.83 3.37
CA ARG A 1077 1.21 58.09 2.68
C ARG A 1077 2.67 58.24 2.25
N HIS A 1078 2.97 57.80 1.03
CA HIS A 1078 3.77 58.63 0.13
C HIS A 1078 3.03 58.78 -1.20
N PHE A 1079 2.62 60.02 -1.49
CA PHE A 1079 2.14 60.43 -2.80
C PHE A 1079 3.34 60.38 -3.77
N TYR A 1080 3.23 59.61 -4.86
CA TYR A 1080 4.20 59.68 -5.95
C TYR A 1080 4.13 61.08 -6.57
N MET A 1081 5.17 61.89 -6.36
CA MET A 1081 5.17 63.31 -6.71
C MET A 1081 5.20 63.59 -8.23
N ASN A 1082 5.27 62.56 -9.09
CA ASN A 1082 5.60 62.71 -10.52
C ASN A 1082 4.76 61.87 -11.52
N GLU A 1083 3.58 61.34 -11.18
CA GLU A 1083 2.70 60.59 -12.13
C GLU A 1083 3.35 59.42 -12.91
N GLN A 1084 4.58 59.02 -12.57
CA GLN A 1084 5.25 57.89 -13.21
C GLN A 1084 4.88 56.60 -12.49
N VAL A 1085 4.40 55.61 -13.26
CA VAL A 1085 4.17 54.24 -12.82
C VAL A 1085 5.42 53.72 -12.08
N PRO A 1086 5.30 53.07 -10.91
CA PRO A 1086 6.45 52.48 -10.23
C PRO A 1086 7.24 51.61 -11.21
N ARG A 1087 8.55 51.82 -11.29
CA ARG A 1087 9.42 50.93 -12.09
C ARG A 1087 9.30 49.51 -11.51
N PRO A 1088 9.41 48.46 -12.35
CA PRO A 1088 9.50 47.09 -11.86
C PRO A 1088 10.59 47.02 -10.77
N MET A 1089 10.18 46.78 -9.52
CA MET A 1089 11.10 46.61 -8.41
C MET A 1089 11.32 45.11 -8.24
N ALA A 1090 12.56 44.69 -7.99
CA ALA A 1090 12.79 43.33 -7.52
C ALA A 1090 11.92 43.09 -6.27
N PRO A 1091 11.31 41.91 -6.12
CA PRO A 1091 10.57 41.57 -4.91
C PRO A 1091 11.44 41.83 -3.66
N PRO A 1092 10.84 42.27 -2.54
CA PRO A 1092 11.60 42.55 -1.33
C PRO A 1092 12.41 41.32 -0.91
N MET A 1093 13.59 41.56 -0.33
CA MET A 1093 14.37 40.46 0.25
C MET A 1093 13.56 39.85 1.39
N GLU A 1094 13.46 38.52 1.38
CA GLU A 1094 12.86 37.77 2.49
C GLU A 1094 13.86 37.71 3.65
N GLU A 1095 13.39 37.93 4.88
CA GLU A 1095 14.23 37.74 6.06
C GLU A 1095 14.45 36.23 6.27
N ILE A 1096 15.67 35.77 6.00
CA ILE A 1096 16.02 34.36 6.10
C ILE A 1096 16.05 33.96 7.58
N SER A 1097 15.22 32.99 7.95
CA SER A 1097 15.20 32.45 9.30
C SER A 1097 16.52 31.73 9.62
N HIS A 1098 17.11 32.00 10.78
CA HIS A 1098 18.28 31.26 11.25
C HIS A 1098 18.01 29.76 11.47
N GLU A 1099 16.78 29.40 11.84
CA GLU A 1099 16.37 28.01 12.09
C GLU A 1099 16.01 27.26 10.81
N TYR A 1100 15.38 27.95 9.84
CA TYR A 1100 14.91 27.39 8.58
C TYR A 1100 15.40 28.20 7.36
N PRO A 1101 16.71 28.25 7.10
CA PRO A 1101 17.28 29.07 6.04
C PRO A 1101 16.89 28.65 4.61
N HIS A 1102 16.45 27.40 4.41
CA HIS A 1102 16.11 26.86 3.09
C HIS A 1102 14.59 26.89 2.79
N THR A 1103 13.77 27.36 3.72
CA THR A 1103 12.31 27.25 3.64
C THR A 1103 11.63 28.62 3.77
N LEU A 1104 10.82 28.99 2.78
CA LEU A 1104 9.85 30.08 2.88
C LEU A 1104 8.62 29.58 3.64
N ASP A 1105 8.35 30.13 4.82
CA ASP A 1105 7.13 29.82 5.58
C ASP A 1105 6.07 30.92 5.35
N LEU A 1106 5.07 30.62 4.52
CA LEU A 1106 4.02 31.57 4.14
C LEU A 1106 3.16 32.01 5.33
N ARG A 1107 3.14 31.21 6.40
CA ARG A 1107 2.40 31.48 7.64
C ARG A 1107 2.99 32.63 8.45
N LYS A 1108 4.28 32.95 8.27
CA LYS A 1108 4.93 34.10 8.91
C LYS A 1108 4.49 35.39 8.21
N LYS A 1109 3.98 36.36 8.98
CA LYS A 1109 3.65 37.69 8.44
C LYS A 1109 4.93 38.49 8.18
N VAL A 1110 4.97 39.20 7.05
CA VAL A 1110 6.02 40.19 6.76
C VAL A 1110 5.78 41.39 7.69
N TYR A 1111 6.80 41.80 8.43
CA TYR A 1111 6.77 42.99 9.30
C TYR A 1111 7.38 44.20 8.62
#